data_AF-A0A423SC46-F1
#
_entry.id   AF-A0A423SC46-F1
#
_cell.length_a   1.000
_cell.length_b   1.000
_cell.length_c   1.000
_cell.angle_alpha   90.00
_cell.angle_beta   90.00
_cell.angle_gamma   90.00
#
_symmetry.space_group_name_H-M   'P 1'
#
loop_
_entity.id
_entity.type
_entity.pdbx_description
1 polymer ?
#
loop_
_entity_poly.entity_id
_entity_poly.type
_entity_poly.pdbx_seq_one_letter_code
_entity_poly.pdbx_strand_id
1 'polypeptide(L)'
;ILGDTHEAMNRAVELADENTDLTKELHDVEKTNRLLEEDVLNTAETLTQKLQRTKSKLISCESDLAEQHRLFHHMRDERDRLYKELIHVRHDHSRLTHDHTRLVTERVPMLDENRRMEELLRKGQEEKKTLVDKINHLTVSLQEAETEKLRLTDEGETLRKKIAELTEEKDTAEQGKSFYTSETVKLQGQNKEIEQERDYYKEEMQKLQTKQMELEQELDFFKDQSGELSRTKQALEQSRDYMTDDMSKLQAQLKQLQLERNYFSEQLNVNQEEKRQAEREREYYSEQVLQLLDILKSKPTSTPSSPMQIGRKSKPVSPENELARVCHERDVLKQERDFYKMQYQSMRNQQQAPLSGRSGSSPVSGPSGIPASAGSVPTGVPGAIPMGPPGIAPPSAGLIGSPASGSPPPRPQSIPGAADVEAVRRERDFYKQQMEYFRQQYNAQMPRMPSAAGVPSDGRPPMVRGSAETSPPVDPDSAAVRNEMAMYQQERDFFKQQYENLKASLAQPIPQGDGAKEIDVSNVIRERDILQQERDFFRNHYNEISRRMAQAALSTPSVPQSIKQEIESLMTEKRGVVIAKADLEAKVRNLTEKLREVEQEKNEIDNHTRELHAAIEKLQDAATQRYPPSTQAFIAEIRKARDSALSDLDKVKKERELLREKLRSATSSQMREKATLEEEASNLRHQTEEGGRIATELHQRLQSQGSLIASLQDQVQALQDALQQANNELGLQGKQSDDMKKLLERKVGEIGDTEHQLEFRLSQLSAAENRVSDLETELDRVTKELAVARADGAALRGNVSRLDHDKDLLTTELDTKTEQVLHLREELRKKEAAIAQMEGNITKLEGKLE
;
A
#
# COMPACT_ATOMS: atom_id res chain seq x y z
N ILE A 1 -104.70 171.99 58.47
CA ILE A 1 -105.09 170.61 58.84
C ILE A 1 -103.86 169.76 58.56
N LEU A 2 -103.20 169.29 59.62
CA LEU A 2 -101.86 168.66 59.60
C LEU A 2 -101.75 167.54 60.67
N GLY A 3 -102.88 167.10 61.25
CA GLY A 3 -102.94 166.10 62.32
C GLY A 3 -103.35 164.72 61.81
N ASP A 4 -104.54 164.61 61.21
CA ASP A 4 -105.10 163.35 60.69
C ASP A 4 -104.19 162.67 59.66
N THR A 5 -103.45 163.47 58.89
CA THR A 5 -102.43 163.01 57.94
C THR A 5 -101.23 162.34 58.60
N HIS A 6 -100.98 162.56 59.89
CA HIS A 6 -99.82 162.05 60.60
C HIS A 6 -100.10 160.72 61.30
N GLU A 7 -101.29 160.52 61.89
CA GLU A 7 -101.65 159.25 62.54
C GLU A 7 -101.96 158.17 61.49
N ALA A 8 -102.67 158.52 60.42
CA ALA A 8 -102.87 157.63 59.28
C ALA A 8 -101.53 157.25 58.60
N MET A 9 -100.58 158.19 58.53
CA MET A 9 -99.25 157.95 57.99
C MET A 9 -98.40 157.09 58.92
N ASN A 10 -98.43 157.31 60.24
CA ASN A 10 -97.72 156.45 61.20
C ASN A 10 -98.24 155.00 61.12
N ARG A 11 -99.55 154.78 61.09
CA ARG A 11 -100.12 153.42 61.05
C ARG A 11 -99.95 152.75 59.69
N ALA A 12 -99.90 153.53 58.60
CA ALA A 12 -99.50 153.04 57.29
C ALA A 12 -98.00 152.74 57.20
N VAL A 13 -97.15 153.42 57.98
CA VAL A 13 -95.72 153.10 58.14
C VAL A 13 -95.55 151.84 58.98
N GLU A 14 -96.22 151.69 60.12
CA GLU A 14 -96.18 150.45 60.92
C GLU A 14 -96.61 149.23 60.08
N LEU A 15 -97.71 149.34 59.33
CA LEU A 15 -98.15 148.27 58.42
C LEU A 15 -97.24 148.10 57.20
N ALA A 16 -96.54 149.14 56.74
CA ALA A 16 -95.53 148.99 55.69
C ALA A 16 -94.29 148.27 56.22
N ASP A 17 -93.80 148.64 57.40
CA ASP A 17 -92.66 148.02 58.08
C ASP A 17 -92.96 146.53 58.37
N GLU A 18 -94.12 146.22 58.96
CA GLU A 18 -94.59 144.84 59.19
C GLU A 18 -94.74 144.05 57.87
N ASN A 19 -95.27 144.67 56.79
CA ASN A 19 -95.27 144.03 55.48
C ASN A 19 -93.86 143.86 54.90
N THR A 20 -92.91 144.76 55.14
CA THR A 20 -91.51 144.54 54.70
C THR A 20 -90.83 143.44 55.51
N ASP A 21 -91.11 143.30 56.81
CA ASP A 21 -90.57 142.22 57.64
C ASP A 21 -91.19 140.87 57.27
N LEU A 22 -92.51 140.78 57.07
CA LEU A 22 -93.15 139.58 56.52
C LEU A 22 -92.65 139.27 55.09
N THR A 23 -92.33 140.28 54.28
CA THR A 23 -91.71 140.08 52.96
C THR A 23 -90.27 139.58 53.08
N LYS A 24 -89.49 140.03 54.09
CA LYS A 24 -88.14 139.50 54.39
C LYS A 24 -88.23 138.06 54.88
N GLU A 25 -89.10 137.74 55.84
CA GLU A 25 -89.31 136.39 56.35
C GLU A 25 -89.75 135.43 55.24
N LEU A 26 -90.75 135.83 54.42
CA LEU A 26 -91.19 135.02 53.28
C LEU A 26 -90.09 134.85 52.24
N HIS A 27 -89.27 135.88 51.98
CA HIS A 27 -88.10 135.78 51.10
C HIS A 27 -87.00 134.86 51.66
N ASP A 28 -86.73 134.88 52.97
CA ASP A 28 -85.77 133.99 53.60
C ASP A 28 -86.31 132.55 53.74
N VAL A 29 -87.63 132.35 53.87
CA VAL A 29 -88.29 131.03 53.77
C VAL A 29 -88.22 130.50 52.33
N GLU A 30 -88.50 131.32 51.31
CA GLU A 30 -88.30 130.92 49.90
C GLU A 30 -86.83 130.57 49.62
N LYS A 31 -85.89 131.36 50.13
CA LYS A 31 -84.45 131.16 49.96
C LYS A 31 -83.93 129.92 50.70
N THR A 32 -84.40 129.65 51.91
CA THR A 32 -84.06 128.41 52.63
C THR A 32 -84.72 127.18 52.02
N ASN A 33 -85.95 127.28 51.51
CA ASN A 33 -86.55 126.20 50.72
C ASN A 33 -85.78 125.94 49.42
N ARG A 34 -85.39 126.98 48.66
CA ARG A 34 -84.58 126.81 47.44
C ARG A 34 -83.21 126.17 47.75
N LEU A 35 -82.55 126.58 48.83
CA LEU A 35 -81.30 125.96 49.27
C LEU A 35 -81.51 124.50 49.69
N LEU A 36 -82.64 124.16 50.33
CA LEU A 36 -82.95 122.79 50.71
C LEU A 36 -83.35 121.92 49.50
N GLU A 37 -84.06 122.47 48.52
CA GLU A 37 -84.33 121.83 47.23
C GLU A 37 -83.02 121.60 46.45
N GLU A 38 -82.12 122.58 46.43
CA GLU A 38 -80.79 122.47 45.84
C GLU A 38 -79.92 121.42 46.55
N ASP A 39 -79.87 121.40 47.89
CA ASP A 39 -79.15 120.38 48.67
C ASP A 39 -79.73 118.97 48.46
N VAL A 40 -81.06 118.83 48.41
CA VAL A 40 -81.73 117.56 48.13
C VAL A 40 -81.45 117.09 46.70
N LEU A 41 -81.47 117.99 45.72
CA LEU A 41 -81.19 117.67 44.32
C LEU A 41 -79.70 117.33 44.11
N ASN A 42 -78.78 118.11 44.68
CA ASN A 42 -77.33 117.81 44.71
C ASN A 42 -77.05 116.45 45.41
N THR A 43 -77.79 116.14 46.47
CA THR A 43 -77.71 114.84 47.16
C THR A 43 -78.25 113.70 46.28
N ALA A 44 -79.39 113.89 45.61
CA ALA A 44 -79.99 112.91 44.72
C ALA A 44 -79.11 112.66 43.48
N GLU A 45 -78.52 113.68 42.88
CA GLU A 45 -77.51 113.54 41.83
C GLU A 45 -76.27 112.81 42.33
N THR A 46 -75.74 113.19 43.49
CA THR A 46 -74.58 112.53 44.11
C THR A 46 -74.83 111.04 44.36
N LEU A 47 -76.03 110.68 44.84
CA LEU A 47 -76.44 109.29 45.03
C LEU A 47 -76.65 108.56 43.70
N THR A 48 -77.22 109.22 42.69
CA THR A 48 -77.40 108.67 41.33
C THR A 48 -76.05 108.40 40.66
N GLN A 49 -75.10 109.33 40.74
CA GLN A 49 -73.73 109.15 40.27
C GLN A 49 -73.01 108.02 41.03
N LYS A 50 -73.18 107.91 42.36
CA LYS A 50 -72.64 106.79 43.14
C LYS A 50 -73.22 105.46 42.68
N LEU A 51 -74.55 105.37 42.51
CA LEU A 51 -75.27 104.19 42.04
C LEU A 51 -74.81 103.76 40.63
N GLN A 52 -74.66 104.72 39.71
CA GLN A 52 -74.17 104.47 38.36
C GLN A 52 -72.71 103.99 38.37
N ARG A 53 -71.83 104.60 39.18
CA ARG A 53 -70.45 104.13 39.37
C ARG A 53 -70.40 102.71 39.95
N THR A 54 -71.28 102.35 40.90
CA THR A 54 -71.37 100.97 41.41
C THR A 54 -71.92 100.00 40.36
N LYS A 55 -72.89 100.42 39.53
CA LYS A 55 -73.43 99.60 38.44
C LYS A 55 -72.38 99.30 37.37
N SER A 56 -71.60 100.31 36.96
CA SER A 56 -70.49 100.10 36.02
C SER A 56 -69.40 99.18 36.59
N LYS A 57 -69.09 99.29 37.90
CA LYS A 57 -68.18 98.34 38.57
C LYS A 57 -68.72 96.92 38.58
N LEU A 58 -70.02 96.73 38.89
CA LEU A 58 -70.65 95.42 38.88
C LEU A 58 -70.59 94.78 37.49
N ILE A 59 -70.93 95.54 36.44
CA ILE A 59 -70.86 95.07 35.03
C ILE A 59 -69.41 94.70 34.64
N SER A 60 -68.40 95.44 35.12
CA SER A 60 -66.99 95.04 34.95
C SER A 60 -66.74 93.69 35.61
N CYS A 61 -67.06 93.53 36.89
CA CYS A 61 -66.84 92.28 37.63
C CYS A 61 -67.62 91.09 37.04
N GLU A 62 -68.81 91.31 36.48
CA GLU A 62 -69.58 90.30 35.74
C GLU A 62 -68.88 89.89 34.43
N SER A 63 -68.30 90.85 33.70
CA SER A 63 -67.47 90.59 32.52
C SER A 63 -66.19 89.84 32.86
N ASP A 64 -65.47 90.30 33.90
CA ASP A 64 -64.23 89.71 34.38
C ASP A 64 -64.47 88.25 34.82
N LEU A 65 -65.56 88.00 35.57
CA LEU A 65 -65.97 86.65 35.99
C LEU A 65 -66.37 85.76 34.80
N ALA A 66 -67.06 86.32 33.80
CA ALA A 66 -67.38 85.58 32.57
C ALA A 66 -66.12 85.21 31.76
N GLU A 67 -65.10 86.07 31.75
CA GLU A 67 -63.80 85.76 31.14
C GLU A 67 -63.03 84.69 31.94
N GLN A 68 -62.99 84.79 33.28
CA GLN A 68 -62.39 83.75 34.13
C GLN A 68 -63.08 82.38 33.94
N HIS A 69 -64.40 82.34 33.78
CA HIS A 69 -65.11 81.11 33.42
C HIS A 69 -64.70 80.57 32.04
N ARG A 70 -64.56 81.41 31.01
CA ARG A 70 -64.06 80.99 29.69
C ARG A 70 -62.63 80.41 29.77
N LEU A 71 -61.74 81.07 30.52
CA LEU A 71 -60.37 80.61 30.74
C LEU A 71 -60.34 79.27 31.50
N PHE A 72 -61.18 79.10 32.53
CA PHE A 72 -61.32 77.84 33.25
C PHE A 72 -61.80 76.70 32.34
N HIS A 73 -62.79 76.96 31.49
CA HIS A 73 -63.24 75.98 30.49
C HIS A 73 -62.14 75.64 29.48
N HIS A 74 -61.43 76.63 28.94
CA HIS A 74 -60.32 76.39 28.01
C HIS A 74 -59.18 75.57 28.64
N MET A 75 -58.77 75.89 29.87
CA MET A 75 -57.76 75.11 30.61
C MET A 75 -58.24 73.68 30.90
N ARG A 76 -59.54 73.48 31.17
CA ARG A 76 -60.13 72.15 31.35
C ARG A 76 -60.09 71.35 30.05
N ASP A 77 -60.48 71.95 28.93
CA ASP A 77 -60.53 71.27 27.63
C ASP A 77 -59.11 70.91 27.14
N GLU A 78 -58.12 71.80 27.33
CA GLU A 78 -56.73 71.52 26.99
C GLU A 78 -56.09 70.47 27.94
N ARG A 79 -56.45 70.46 29.23
CA ARG A 79 -56.09 69.36 30.14
C ARG A 79 -56.68 68.03 29.66
N ASP A 80 -57.96 68.02 29.28
CA ASP A 80 -58.67 66.81 28.84
C ASP A 80 -58.22 66.35 27.44
N ARG A 81 -57.61 67.24 26.65
CA ARG A 81 -56.85 66.93 25.44
C ARG A 81 -55.48 66.32 25.76
N LEU A 82 -54.64 67.00 26.54
CA LEU A 82 -53.31 66.51 26.93
C LEU A 82 -53.38 65.15 27.64
N TYR A 83 -54.44 64.88 28.40
CA TYR A 83 -54.69 63.58 29.01
C TYR A 83 -54.97 62.48 27.97
N LYS A 84 -55.69 62.78 26.87
CA LYS A 84 -55.86 61.85 25.74
C LYS A 84 -54.54 61.61 25.01
N GLU A 85 -53.77 62.67 24.74
CA GLU A 85 -52.47 62.57 24.08
C GLU A 85 -51.49 61.71 24.92
N LEU A 86 -51.46 61.88 26.24
CA LEU A 86 -50.71 61.04 27.18
C LEU A 86 -51.13 59.56 27.14
N ILE A 87 -52.42 59.27 26.98
CA ILE A 87 -52.91 57.88 26.81
C ILE A 87 -52.42 57.28 25.49
N HIS A 88 -52.41 58.05 24.39
CA HIS A 88 -51.90 57.58 23.10
C HIS A 88 -50.40 57.30 23.18
N VAL A 89 -49.60 58.23 23.71
CA VAL A 89 -48.15 58.04 23.92
C VAL A 89 -47.85 56.82 24.80
N ARG A 90 -48.64 56.58 25.85
CA ARG A 90 -48.51 55.37 26.68
C ARG A 90 -48.83 54.09 25.91
N HIS A 91 -49.83 54.12 25.04
CA HIS A 91 -50.20 52.97 24.20
C HIS A 91 -49.13 52.69 23.12
N ASP A 92 -48.65 53.72 22.41
CA ASP A 92 -47.57 53.60 21.43
C ASP A 92 -46.26 53.12 22.08
N HIS A 93 -45.91 53.63 23.27
CA HIS A 93 -44.78 53.12 24.05
C HIS A 93 -44.96 51.65 24.42
N SER A 94 -46.16 51.24 24.86
CA SER A 94 -46.45 49.85 25.19
C SER A 94 -46.35 48.92 23.97
N ARG A 95 -46.80 49.37 22.79
CA ARG A 95 -46.63 48.65 21.52
C ARG A 95 -45.15 48.53 21.16
N LEU A 96 -44.40 49.63 21.22
CA LEU A 96 -42.96 49.65 20.90
C LEU A 96 -42.14 48.77 21.86
N THR A 97 -42.49 48.72 23.15
CA THR A 97 -41.89 47.79 24.13
C THR A 97 -42.21 46.33 23.78
N HIS A 98 -43.42 46.03 23.33
CA HIS A 98 -43.77 44.69 22.87
C HIS A 98 -43.02 44.30 21.59
N ASP A 99 -42.97 45.17 20.57
CA ASP A 99 -42.20 44.97 19.34
C ASP A 99 -40.70 44.80 19.63
N HIS A 100 -40.13 45.60 20.52
CA HIS A 100 -38.74 45.44 20.97
C HIS A 100 -38.53 44.10 21.66
N THR A 101 -39.44 43.68 22.55
CA THR A 101 -39.34 42.37 23.22
C THR A 101 -39.43 41.22 22.22
N ARG A 102 -40.29 41.34 21.21
CA ARG A 102 -40.42 40.35 20.13
C ARG A 102 -39.14 40.28 19.29
N LEU A 103 -38.60 41.41 18.84
CA LEU A 103 -37.33 41.49 18.08
C LEU A 103 -36.13 40.96 18.89
N VAL A 104 -36.09 41.21 20.20
CA VAL A 104 -35.06 40.64 21.10
C VAL A 104 -35.18 39.12 21.19
N THR A 105 -36.41 38.60 21.24
CA THR A 105 -36.68 37.15 21.28
C THR A 105 -36.37 36.49 19.93
N GLU A 106 -36.75 37.10 18.81
CA GLU A 106 -36.40 36.69 17.43
C GLU A 106 -34.88 36.70 17.20
N ARG A 107 -34.13 37.59 17.87
CA ARG A 107 -32.66 37.67 17.77
C ARG A 107 -31.92 36.51 18.46
N VAL A 108 -32.49 35.88 19.48
CA VAL A 108 -31.83 34.76 20.21
C VAL A 108 -31.50 33.58 19.28
N PRO A 109 -32.46 32.96 18.54
CA PRO A 109 -32.14 31.84 17.66
C PRO A 109 -31.19 32.22 16.52
N MET A 110 -31.22 33.47 16.03
CA MET A 110 -30.24 33.95 15.04
C MET A 110 -28.81 34.03 15.61
N LEU A 111 -28.63 34.29 16.91
CA LEU A 111 -27.32 34.24 17.56
C LEU A 111 -26.85 32.79 17.76
N ASP A 112 -27.74 31.87 18.11
CA ASP A 112 -27.42 30.44 18.21
C ASP A 112 -27.10 29.82 16.84
N GLU A 113 -27.79 30.24 15.77
CA GLU A 113 -27.49 29.81 14.40
C GLU A 113 -26.16 30.39 13.89
N ASN A 114 -25.87 31.68 14.14
CA ASN A 114 -24.55 32.25 13.87
C ASN A 114 -23.44 31.49 14.62
N ARG A 115 -23.64 31.17 15.90
CA ARG A 115 -22.69 30.38 16.70
C ARG A 115 -22.50 28.96 16.14
N ARG A 116 -23.55 28.34 15.61
CA ARG A 116 -23.48 27.05 14.92
C ARG A 116 -22.69 27.15 13.61
N MET A 117 -22.86 28.23 12.85
CA MET A 117 -22.09 28.51 11.63
C MET A 117 -20.60 28.78 11.95
N GLU A 118 -20.30 29.50 13.03
CA GLU A 118 -18.95 29.68 13.54
C GLU A 118 -18.31 28.33 13.93
N GLU A 119 -19.05 27.43 14.60
CA GLU A 119 -18.52 26.11 14.96
C GLU A 119 -18.30 25.20 13.74
N LEU A 120 -19.16 25.30 12.71
CA LEU A 120 -18.96 24.61 11.43
C LEU A 120 -17.73 25.15 10.68
N LEU A 121 -17.54 26.47 10.63
CA LEU A 121 -16.32 27.09 10.08
C LEU A 121 -15.07 26.66 10.85
N ARG A 122 -15.14 26.60 12.18
CA ARG A 122 -14.05 26.12 13.05
C ARG A 122 -13.68 24.67 12.74
N LYS A 123 -14.68 23.78 12.59
CA LYS A 123 -14.46 22.37 12.20
C LYS A 123 -13.88 22.25 10.78
N GLY A 124 -14.39 23.00 9.81
CA GLY A 124 -13.82 23.04 8.46
C GLY A 124 -12.37 23.56 8.41
N GLN A 125 -12.00 24.48 9.31
CA GLN A 125 -10.61 24.92 9.48
C GLN A 125 -9.73 23.85 10.15
N GLU A 126 -10.24 23.12 11.14
CA GLU A 126 -9.55 21.96 11.75
C GLU A 126 -9.33 20.83 10.73
N GLU A 127 -10.35 20.46 9.98
CA GLU A 127 -10.27 19.48 8.88
C GLU A 127 -9.26 19.93 7.82
N LYS A 128 -9.36 21.17 7.33
CA LYS A 128 -8.39 21.76 6.40
C LYS A 128 -6.95 21.68 6.94
N LYS A 129 -6.75 21.95 8.22
CA LYS A 129 -5.43 21.81 8.86
C LYS A 129 -4.95 20.35 8.81
N THR A 130 -5.77 19.39 9.22
CA THR A 130 -5.37 17.96 9.17
C THR A 130 -5.08 17.47 7.76
N LEU A 131 -5.77 18.00 6.74
CA LEU A 131 -5.49 17.71 5.33
C LEU A 131 -4.16 18.33 4.87
N VAL A 132 -3.84 19.56 5.29
CA VAL A 132 -2.53 20.19 5.03
C VAL A 132 -1.41 19.41 5.74
N ASP A 133 -1.58 19.05 7.00
CA ASP A 133 -0.60 18.26 7.76
C ASP A 133 -0.37 16.88 7.09
N LYS A 134 -1.44 16.25 6.59
CA LYS A 134 -1.36 14.99 5.82
C LYS A 134 -0.70 15.16 4.44
N ILE A 135 -0.97 16.26 3.73
CA ILE A 135 -0.29 16.59 2.46
C ILE A 135 1.20 16.78 2.71
N ASN A 136 1.59 17.57 3.72
CA ASN A 136 2.97 17.80 4.10
C ASN A 136 3.70 16.48 4.42
N HIS A 137 3.07 15.59 5.20
CA HIS A 137 3.63 14.27 5.49
C HIS A 137 3.82 13.41 4.23
N LEU A 138 2.83 13.38 3.33
CA LEU A 138 2.93 12.68 2.04
C LEU A 138 3.99 13.30 1.12
N THR A 139 4.20 14.61 1.15
CA THR A 139 5.28 15.29 0.41
C THR A 139 6.66 14.90 0.94
N VAL A 140 6.84 14.81 2.27
CA VAL A 140 8.10 14.32 2.86
C VAL A 140 8.32 12.86 2.48
N SER A 141 7.32 11.98 2.61
CA SER A 141 7.45 10.57 2.23
C SER A 141 7.69 10.36 0.72
N LEU A 142 7.19 11.26 -0.13
CA LEU A 142 7.52 11.27 -1.56
C LEU A 142 8.98 11.67 -1.80
N GLN A 143 9.47 12.71 -1.12
CA GLN A 143 10.88 13.12 -1.20
C GLN A 143 11.83 12.03 -0.69
N GLU A 144 11.49 11.36 0.42
CA GLU A 144 12.21 10.20 0.93
C GLU A 144 12.28 9.09 -0.13
N ALA A 145 11.14 8.72 -0.73
CA ALA A 145 11.08 7.72 -1.81
C ALA A 145 11.85 8.13 -3.08
N GLU A 146 11.88 9.43 -3.42
CA GLU A 146 12.68 9.95 -4.53
C GLU A 146 14.19 9.91 -4.23
N THR A 147 14.61 10.21 -3.00
CA THR A 147 16.02 10.06 -2.59
C THR A 147 16.47 8.61 -2.55
N GLU A 148 15.62 7.68 -2.09
CA GLU A 148 15.93 6.24 -2.12
C GLU A 148 15.96 5.70 -3.56
N LYS A 149 15.07 6.16 -4.43
CA LYS A 149 15.12 5.86 -5.88
C LYS A 149 16.43 6.35 -6.51
N LEU A 150 16.93 7.52 -6.13
CA LEU A 150 18.23 8.02 -6.60
C LEU A 150 19.37 7.14 -6.07
N ARG A 151 19.37 6.84 -4.77
CA ARG A 151 20.35 5.94 -4.11
C ARG A 151 20.42 4.56 -4.79
N LEU A 152 19.27 3.96 -5.10
CA LEU A 152 19.15 2.70 -5.84
C LEU A 152 19.58 2.81 -7.30
N THR A 153 19.49 4.00 -7.91
CA THR A 153 19.99 4.26 -9.27
C THR A 153 21.52 4.27 -9.28
N ASP A 154 22.14 4.96 -8.31
CA ASP A 154 23.60 5.04 -8.13
C ASP A 154 24.21 3.67 -7.75
N GLU A 155 23.54 2.90 -6.88
CA GLU A 155 23.88 1.49 -6.62
C GLU A 155 23.75 0.65 -7.90
N GLY A 156 22.69 0.87 -8.69
CA GLY A 156 22.51 0.25 -9.99
C GLY A 156 23.63 0.55 -10.99
N GLU A 157 24.14 1.79 -11.02
CA GLU A 157 25.30 2.16 -11.85
C GLU A 157 26.60 1.55 -11.33
N THR A 158 26.79 1.53 -10.01
CA THR A 158 27.93 0.88 -9.37
C THR A 158 27.97 -0.62 -9.67
N LEU A 159 26.82 -1.30 -9.62
CA LEU A 159 26.68 -2.71 -10.00
C LEU A 159 26.87 -2.93 -11.50
N ARG A 160 26.32 -2.06 -12.37
CA ARG A 160 26.59 -2.10 -13.83
C ARG A 160 28.08 -1.99 -14.13
N LYS A 161 28.79 -1.08 -13.45
CA LYS A 161 30.25 -0.94 -13.57
C LYS A 161 30.98 -2.19 -13.08
N LYS A 162 30.61 -2.75 -11.92
CA LYS A 162 31.24 -3.97 -11.39
C LYS A 162 30.99 -5.19 -12.29
N ILE A 163 29.84 -5.28 -12.96
CA ILE A 163 29.55 -6.30 -13.98
C ILE A 163 30.45 -6.10 -15.21
N ALA A 164 30.67 -4.86 -15.67
CA ALA A 164 31.61 -4.58 -16.76
C ALA A 164 33.06 -4.97 -16.39
N GLU A 165 33.54 -4.57 -15.21
CA GLU A 165 34.86 -4.97 -14.69
C GLU A 165 35.01 -6.51 -14.61
N LEU A 166 33.99 -7.22 -14.12
CA LEU A 166 33.99 -8.69 -14.07
C LEU A 166 33.88 -9.34 -15.45
N THR A 167 33.33 -8.65 -16.45
CA THR A 167 33.30 -9.12 -17.84
C THR A 167 34.67 -8.99 -18.49
N GLU A 168 35.38 -7.88 -18.24
CA GLU A 168 36.77 -7.69 -18.68
C GLU A 168 37.73 -8.68 -17.99
N GLU A 169 37.54 -8.94 -16.70
CA GLU A 169 38.26 -9.99 -15.95
C GLU A 169 37.96 -11.40 -16.50
N LYS A 170 36.70 -11.70 -16.83
CA LYS A 170 36.31 -12.95 -17.49
C LYS A 170 36.96 -13.08 -18.87
N ASP A 171 36.92 -12.04 -19.69
CA ASP A 171 37.40 -12.11 -21.08
C ASP A 171 38.94 -12.17 -21.15
N THR A 172 39.64 -11.52 -20.22
CA THR A 172 41.10 -11.70 -20.03
C THR A 172 41.44 -13.09 -19.48
N ALA A 173 40.62 -13.66 -18.59
CA ALA A 173 40.76 -15.04 -18.16
C ALA A 173 40.47 -16.06 -19.29
N GLU A 174 39.54 -15.78 -20.20
CA GLU A 174 39.28 -16.59 -21.40
C GLU A 174 40.41 -16.48 -22.44
N GLN A 175 41.03 -15.30 -22.59
CA GLN A 175 42.27 -15.15 -23.37
C GLN A 175 43.43 -15.93 -22.74
N GLY A 176 43.61 -15.87 -21.42
CA GLY A 176 44.59 -16.68 -20.69
C GLY A 176 44.35 -18.18 -20.85
N LYS A 177 43.09 -18.61 -20.75
CA LYS A 177 42.68 -20.01 -21.01
C LYS A 177 42.99 -20.42 -22.45
N SER A 178 42.73 -19.56 -23.44
CA SER A 178 43.09 -19.80 -24.84
C SER A 178 44.60 -20.01 -25.00
N PHE A 179 45.42 -19.12 -24.41
CA PHE A 179 46.87 -19.26 -24.37
C PHE A 179 47.32 -20.59 -23.75
N TYR A 180 46.81 -20.95 -22.56
CA TYR A 180 47.14 -22.22 -21.91
C TYR A 180 46.66 -23.45 -22.69
N THR A 181 45.53 -23.39 -23.42
CA THR A 181 45.13 -24.48 -24.31
C THR A 181 46.04 -24.61 -25.53
N SER A 182 46.50 -23.49 -26.10
CA SER A 182 47.50 -23.50 -27.18
C SER A 182 48.83 -24.10 -26.70
N GLU A 183 49.31 -23.70 -25.52
CA GLU A 183 50.53 -24.24 -24.93
C GLU A 183 50.39 -25.73 -24.58
N THR A 184 49.22 -26.16 -24.08
CA THR A 184 48.90 -27.57 -23.84
C THR A 184 48.96 -28.38 -25.13
N VAL A 185 48.49 -27.83 -26.26
CA VAL A 185 48.59 -28.50 -27.58
C VAL A 185 50.04 -28.59 -28.05
N LYS A 186 50.89 -27.57 -27.81
CA LYS A 186 52.34 -27.68 -28.09
C LYS A 186 53.01 -28.75 -27.23
N LEU A 187 52.72 -28.77 -25.93
CA LEU A 187 53.24 -29.78 -24.99
C LEU A 187 52.73 -31.20 -25.31
N GLN A 188 51.53 -31.34 -25.89
CA GLN A 188 51.05 -32.61 -26.44
C GLN A 188 51.76 -33.00 -27.75
N GLY A 189 52.19 -32.03 -28.56
CA GLY A 189 53.07 -32.26 -29.70
C GLY A 189 54.44 -32.78 -29.25
N GLN A 190 55.09 -32.05 -28.35
CA GLN A 190 56.39 -32.44 -27.78
C GLN A 190 56.32 -33.78 -27.04
N ASN A 191 55.25 -34.07 -26.29
CA ASN A 191 55.06 -35.41 -25.71
C ASN A 191 54.97 -36.48 -26.81
N LYS A 192 54.27 -36.26 -27.93
CA LYS A 192 54.24 -37.24 -29.03
C LYS A 192 55.60 -37.43 -29.70
N GLU A 193 56.42 -36.39 -29.77
CA GLU A 193 57.82 -36.48 -30.24
C GLU A 193 58.65 -37.32 -29.25
N ILE A 194 58.56 -37.03 -27.96
CA ILE A 194 59.21 -37.81 -26.88
C ILE A 194 58.71 -39.26 -26.82
N GLU A 195 57.44 -39.54 -27.12
CA GLU A 195 56.92 -40.90 -27.20
C GLU A 195 57.45 -41.63 -28.44
N GLN A 196 57.61 -40.96 -29.58
CA GLN A 196 58.27 -41.52 -30.77
C GLN A 196 59.76 -41.79 -30.52
N GLU A 197 60.48 -40.89 -29.86
CA GLU A 197 61.87 -41.12 -29.43
C GLU A 197 61.97 -42.27 -28.44
N ARG A 198 61.10 -42.31 -27.42
CA ARG A 198 61.04 -43.41 -26.43
C ARG A 198 60.80 -44.75 -27.10
N ASP A 199 59.87 -44.82 -28.05
CA ASP A 199 59.52 -46.06 -28.71
C ASP A 199 60.60 -46.47 -29.75
N TYR A 200 61.27 -45.51 -30.40
CA TYR A 200 62.51 -45.75 -31.17
C TYR A 200 63.64 -46.31 -30.30
N TYR A 201 63.93 -45.69 -29.15
CA TYR A 201 64.94 -46.19 -28.20
C TYR A 201 64.55 -47.54 -27.59
N LYS A 202 63.25 -47.85 -27.49
CA LYS A 202 62.73 -49.15 -27.06
C LYS A 202 62.92 -50.23 -28.13
N GLU A 203 62.69 -49.92 -29.41
CA GLU A 203 63.06 -50.82 -30.51
C GLU A 203 64.57 -51.03 -30.57
N GLU A 204 65.38 -49.98 -30.39
CA GLU A 204 66.84 -50.09 -30.39
C GLU A 204 67.34 -50.90 -29.18
N MET A 205 66.75 -50.71 -28.00
CA MET A 205 66.97 -51.58 -26.84
C MET A 205 66.56 -53.03 -27.10
N GLN A 206 65.47 -53.29 -27.84
CA GLN A 206 65.10 -54.66 -28.22
C GLN A 206 66.08 -55.27 -29.23
N LYS A 207 66.60 -54.49 -30.19
CA LYS A 207 67.69 -54.94 -31.09
C LYS A 207 68.96 -55.25 -30.28
N LEU A 208 69.33 -54.39 -29.33
CA LEU A 208 70.48 -54.60 -28.45
C LEU A 208 70.30 -55.79 -27.51
N GLN A 209 69.10 -56.03 -26.96
CA GLN A 209 68.79 -57.23 -26.17
C GLN A 209 68.79 -58.50 -27.03
N THR A 210 68.26 -58.44 -28.26
CA THR A 210 68.30 -59.57 -29.21
C THR A 210 69.76 -59.90 -29.54
N LYS A 211 70.57 -58.88 -29.82
CA LYS A 211 72.00 -59.03 -30.10
C LYS A 211 72.83 -59.46 -28.88
N GLN A 212 72.43 -59.05 -27.67
CA GLN A 212 72.99 -59.57 -26.43
C GLN A 212 72.65 -61.07 -26.29
N MET A 213 71.42 -61.47 -26.55
CA MET A 213 71.01 -62.88 -26.52
C MET A 213 71.70 -63.71 -27.61
N GLU A 214 71.92 -63.17 -28.80
CA GLU A 214 72.75 -63.78 -29.86
C GLU A 214 74.20 -63.95 -29.38
N LEU A 215 74.81 -62.91 -28.80
CA LEU A 215 76.16 -62.97 -28.24
C LEU A 215 76.27 -63.91 -27.02
N GLU A 216 75.21 -64.04 -26.21
CA GLU A 216 75.13 -65.01 -25.11
C GLU A 216 74.98 -66.43 -25.63
N GLN A 217 74.23 -66.65 -26.72
CA GLN A 217 74.17 -67.95 -27.42
C GLN A 217 75.50 -68.30 -28.10
N GLU A 218 76.19 -67.34 -28.72
CA GLU A 218 77.57 -67.54 -29.21
C GLU A 218 78.53 -67.85 -28.07
N LEU A 219 78.43 -67.13 -26.95
CA LEU A 219 79.31 -67.32 -25.79
C LEU A 219 79.04 -68.66 -25.09
N ASP A 220 77.79 -69.13 -25.03
CA ASP A 220 77.45 -70.47 -24.55
C ASP A 220 77.86 -71.56 -25.56
N PHE A 221 77.73 -71.33 -26.86
CA PHE A 221 78.33 -72.19 -27.89
C PHE A 221 79.86 -72.28 -27.73
N PHE A 222 80.54 -71.17 -27.44
CA PHE A 222 81.96 -71.17 -27.13
C PHE A 222 82.29 -71.78 -25.76
N LYS A 223 81.39 -71.73 -24.76
CA LYS A 223 81.54 -72.50 -23.51
C LYS A 223 81.41 -74.00 -23.75
N ASP A 224 80.44 -74.43 -24.55
CA ASP A 224 80.24 -75.84 -24.89
C ASP A 224 81.38 -76.36 -25.77
N GLN A 225 81.83 -75.60 -26.77
CA GLN A 225 83.01 -75.92 -27.58
C GLN A 225 84.29 -75.89 -26.73
N SER A 226 84.41 -74.98 -25.76
CA SER A 226 85.50 -74.99 -24.76
C SER A 226 85.38 -76.19 -23.79
N GLY A 227 84.16 -76.62 -23.49
CA GLY A 227 83.84 -77.82 -22.73
C GLY A 227 84.22 -79.10 -23.48
N GLU A 228 83.94 -79.18 -24.77
CA GLU A 228 84.41 -80.26 -25.65
C GLU A 228 85.92 -80.20 -25.86
N LEU A 229 86.52 -79.02 -26.01
CA LEU A 229 87.97 -78.84 -25.99
C LEU A 229 88.58 -79.24 -24.63
N SER A 230 87.88 -79.07 -23.52
CA SER A 230 88.30 -79.50 -22.20
C SER A 230 88.12 -81.00 -21.97
N ARG A 231 87.03 -81.61 -22.49
CA ARG A 231 86.82 -83.08 -22.49
C ARG A 231 87.81 -83.79 -23.41
N THR A 232 88.06 -83.25 -24.61
CA THR A 232 89.07 -83.78 -25.54
C THR A 232 90.48 -83.49 -25.04
N LYS A 233 90.75 -82.34 -24.41
CA LYS A 233 91.99 -82.13 -23.63
C LYS A 233 92.09 -83.18 -22.53
N GLN A 234 91.07 -83.41 -21.72
CA GLN A 234 91.10 -84.39 -20.63
C GLN A 234 91.27 -85.83 -21.15
N ALA A 235 90.68 -86.20 -22.29
CA ALA A 235 90.90 -87.47 -22.95
C ALA A 235 92.31 -87.58 -23.57
N LEU A 236 92.83 -86.49 -24.15
CA LEU A 236 94.23 -86.37 -24.57
C LEU A 236 95.19 -86.31 -23.38
N GLU A 237 94.74 -85.92 -22.20
CA GLU A 237 95.52 -85.80 -20.96
C GLU A 237 95.54 -87.15 -20.25
N GLN A 238 94.43 -87.90 -20.22
CA GLN A 238 94.40 -89.33 -19.92
C GLN A 238 95.25 -90.14 -20.91
N SER A 239 95.15 -89.86 -22.21
CA SER A 239 95.99 -90.49 -23.25
C SER A 239 97.46 -90.10 -23.11
N ARG A 240 97.76 -88.84 -22.78
CA ARG A 240 99.11 -88.39 -22.41
C ARG A 240 99.57 -89.07 -21.15
N ASP A 241 98.70 -89.35 -20.18
CA ASP A 241 99.08 -89.95 -18.91
C ASP A 241 99.27 -91.47 -19.04
N TYR A 242 98.49 -92.16 -19.89
CA TYR A 242 98.83 -93.49 -20.42
C TYR A 242 100.17 -93.46 -21.16
N MET A 243 100.38 -92.51 -22.07
CA MET A 243 101.65 -92.28 -22.74
C MET A 243 102.76 -91.77 -21.80
N THR A 244 102.46 -91.36 -20.55
CA THR A 244 103.41 -90.88 -19.53
C THR A 244 103.77 -91.99 -18.57
N ASP A 245 102.87 -92.94 -18.32
CA ASP A 245 103.16 -94.22 -17.70
C ASP A 245 103.95 -95.12 -18.66
N ASP A 246 103.58 -95.18 -19.95
CA ASP A 246 104.39 -95.83 -20.99
C ASP A 246 105.69 -95.05 -21.28
N MET A 247 105.69 -93.70 -21.29
CA MET A 247 106.96 -92.96 -21.24
C MET A 247 107.72 -93.22 -19.95
N SER A 248 107.09 -93.55 -18.82
CA SER A 248 107.80 -93.87 -17.58
C SER A 248 108.41 -95.27 -17.65
N LYS A 249 107.74 -96.23 -18.28
CA LYS A 249 108.29 -97.55 -18.60
C LYS A 249 109.45 -97.45 -19.60
N LEU A 250 109.27 -96.67 -20.67
CA LEU A 250 110.32 -96.32 -21.63
C LEU A 250 111.44 -95.49 -20.98
N GLN A 251 111.15 -94.58 -20.05
CA GLN A 251 112.13 -93.78 -19.31
C GLN A 251 112.81 -94.54 -18.17
N ALA A 252 112.25 -95.65 -17.72
CA ALA A 252 112.88 -96.60 -16.82
C ALA A 252 113.87 -97.47 -17.59
N GLN A 253 113.45 -98.00 -18.74
CA GLN A 253 114.36 -98.63 -19.71
C GLN A 253 115.44 -97.64 -20.18
N LEU A 254 115.08 -96.38 -20.45
CA LEU A 254 116.04 -95.31 -20.76
C LEU A 254 116.90 -94.96 -19.54
N LYS A 255 116.44 -95.12 -18.29
CA LYS A 255 117.28 -94.91 -17.09
C LYS A 255 118.31 -96.04 -16.94
N GLN A 256 117.92 -97.26 -17.28
CA GLN A 256 118.79 -98.44 -17.31
C GLN A 256 119.84 -98.28 -18.42
N LEU A 257 119.40 -97.97 -19.64
CA LEU A 257 120.27 -97.59 -20.78
C LEU A 257 121.09 -96.32 -20.53
N GLN A 258 120.63 -95.37 -19.71
CA GLN A 258 121.40 -94.16 -19.32
C GLN A 258 122.37 -94.44 -18.17
N LEU A 259 122.18 -95.46 -17.35
CA LEU A 259 123.23 -95.94 -16.46
C LEU A 259 124.33 -96.62 -17.29
N GLU A 260 123.94 -97.53 -18.18
CA GLU A 260 124.84 -98.18 -19.15
C GLU A 260 125.57 -97.15 -20.05
N ARG A 261 124.89 -96.08 -20.49
CA ARG A 261 125.48 -95.04 -21.35
C ARG A 261 126.06 -93.83 -20.62
N ASN A 262 125.81 -93.62 -19.34
CA ASN A 262 126.59 -92.67 -18.54
C ASN A 262 127.91 -93.30 -18.11
N TYR A 263 127.94 -94.60 -17.82
CA TYR A 263 129.17 -95.38 -17.72
C TYR A 263 130.06 -95.21 -18.98
N PHE A 264 129.48 -95.16 -20.19
CA PHE A 264 130.21 -94.81 -21.42
C PHE A 264 130.41 -93.30 -21.68
N SER A 265 129.72 -92.40 -20.98
CA SER A 265 129.79 -90.94 -21.21
C SER A 265 130.68 -90.23 -20.19
N GLU A 266 130.84 -90.77 -19.00
CA GLU A 266 131.76 -90.32 -17.96
C GLU A 266 133.21 -90.63 -18.37
N GLN A 267 133.41 -91.80 -18.98
CA GLN A 267 134.59 -92.16 -19.81
C GLN A 267 134.94 -91.13 -20.89
N LEU A 268 133.98 -90.31 -21.34
CA LEU A 268 134.17 -89.35 -22.43
C LEU A 268 134.22 -87.89 -21.94
N ASN A 269 133.51 -87.54 -20.87
CA ASN A 269 133.44 -86.17 -20.37
C ASN A 269 134.71 -85.73 -19.61
N VAL A 270 135.55 -86.69 -19.20
CA VAL A 270 136.94 -86.45 -18.77
C VAL A 270 137.75 -85.69 -19.85
N ASN A 271 137.38 -85.80 -21.13
CA ASN A 271 138.01 -85.07 -22.24
C ASN A 271 137.43 -83.65 -22.47
N GLN A 272 136.48 -83.15 -21.65
CA GLN A 272 135.81 -81.85 -21.91
C GLN A 272 136.17 -80.75 -20.90
N GLU A 273 136.56 -81.09 -19.68
CA GLU A 273 136.85 -80.08 -18.63
C GLU A 273 138.16 -79.31 -18.88
N GLU A 274 139.07 -79.86 -19.70
CA GLU A 274 140.37 -79.28 -20.08
C GLU A 274 140.29 -77.97 -20.91
N LYS A 275 139.11 -77.33 -21.02
CA LYS A 275 138.85 -76.30 -22.05
C LYS A 275 138.26 -74.96 -21.57
N ARG A 276 137.67 -74.85 -20.37
CA ARG A 276 136.69 -73.76 -20.10
C ARG A 276 137.21 -72.50 -19.37
N GLN A 277 138.42 -72.51 -18.84
CA GLN A 277 138.90 -71.55 -17.84
C GLN A 277 139.38 -70.19 -18.45
N ALA A 278 138.46 -69.47 -19.13
CA ALA A 278 138.78 -68.28 -19.95
C ALA A 278 137.83 -67.06 -19.81
N GLU A 279 136.70 -67.20 -19.12
CA GLU A 279 136.13 -66.26 -18.13
C GLU A 279 136.10 -64.71 -18.32
N ARG A 280 134.91 -64.14 -17.98
CA ARG A 280 134.75 -62.91 -17.16
C ARG A 280 135.20 -61.55 -17.79
N GLU A 281 135.03 -60.35 -17.22
CA GLU A 281 134.49 -59.88 -15.92
C GLU A 281 133.99 -58.40 -15.98
N ARG A 282 133.29 -57.95 -14.91
CA ARG A 282 133.16 -56.55 -14.42
C ARG A 282 132.39 -55.48 -15.24
N GLU A 283 131.96 -54.30 -14.72
CA GLU A 283 131.43 -53.90 -13.37
C GLU A 283 131.07 -52.38 -13.28
N TYR A 284 131.54 -51.54 -14.22
CA TYR A 284 132.46 -50.46 -13.78
C TYR A 284 131.86 -49.13 -13.24
N TYR A 285 130.73 -48.60 -13.71
CA TYR A 285 130.38 -47.17 -13.43
C TYR A 285 129.04 -46.89 -12.72
N SER A 286 129.12 -46.07 -11.67
CA SER A 286 128.04 -45.81 -10.69
C SER A 286 127.99 -44.33 -10.19
N GLU A 287 128.62 -43.38 -10.89
CA GLU A 287 129.22 -42.21 -10.21
C GLU A 287 128.57 -40.81 -10.38
N GLN A 288 127.60 -40.58 -11.27
CA GLN A 288 127.13 -39.19 -11.57
C GLN A 288 126.12 -38.60 -10.56
N VAL A 289 126.55 -38.47 -9.31
CA VAL A 289 125.79 -38.00 -8.13
C VAL A 289 125.96 -36.48 -7.89
N LEU A 290 125.07 -35.88 -7.06
CA LEU A 290 125.27 -34.74 -6.11
C LEU A 290 124.29 -33.54 -6.21
N GLN A 291 124.60 -32.55 -7.03
CA GLN A 291 124.86 -31.18 -6.50
C GLN A 291 123.69 -30.31 -5.98
N LEU A 292 122.40 -30.68 -6.14
CA LEU A 292 121.26 -29.76 -5.90
C LEU A 292 120.68 -29.76 -4.46
N LEU A 293 121.42 -30.25 -3.47
CA LEU A 293 120.92 -30.52 -2.11
C LEU A 293 121.91 -30.08 -1.00
N ASP A 294 121.73 -28.88 -0.43
CA ASP A 294 121.68 -28.67 1.05
C ASP A 294 121.29 -27.22 1.43
N ILE A 295 120.11 -27.05 2.07
CA ILE A 295 119.81 -25.94 3.00
C ILE A 295 118.93 -26.48 4.16
N LEU A 296 119.56 -26.89 5.27
CA LEU A 296 119.04 -26.96 6.66
C LEU A 296 118.07 -28.10 7.13
N LYS A 297 118.65 -29.18 7.72
CA LYS A 297 118.35 -29.82 9.06
C LYS A 297 117.13 -30.81 9.34
N SER A 298 117.43 -32.13 9.55
CA SER A 298 117.11 -33.09 10.71
C SER A 298 116.01 -34.27 10.83
N LYS A 299 116.33 -35.58 10.45
CA LYS A 299 116.28 -37.00 11.13
C LYS A 299 115.33 -38.33 10.75
N PRO A 300 115.79 -39.69 10.47
CA PRO A 300 115.19 -40.97 9.69
C PRO A 300 115.47 -42.62 9.96
N THR A 301 114.96 -43.74 9.21
CA THR A 301 115.13 -45.36 9.26
C THR A 301 114.67 -46.34 7.98
N SER A 302 114.53 -47.74 7.68
CA SER A 302 114.95 -49.29 7.86
C SER A 302 114.09 -50.47 7.03
N THR A 303 114.15 -51.87 6.69
CA THR A 303 114.98 -53.23 6.42
C THR A 303 114.24 -54.69 5.99
N PRO A 304 114.73 -55.78 5.17
CA PRO A 304 114.05 -57.15 4.65
C PRO A 304 114.77 -58.62 4.24
N SER A 305 114.15 -59.86 3.84
CA SER A 305 114.75 -61.25 3.24
C SER A 305 113.94 -62.65 2.78
N SER A 306 114.51 -63.77 2.08
CA SER A 306 114.30 -65.38 1.98
C SER A 306 113.69 -66.45 0.81
N PRO A 307 114.14 -67.80 0.51
CA PRO A 307 113.68 -68.88 -0.60
C PRO A 307 113.85 -70.59 -0.61
N MET A 308 113.40 -71.47 -1.65
CA MET A 308 113.76 -72.97 -2.22
C MET A 308 112.88 -74.38 -2.09
N GLN A 309 112.87 -75.71 -2.67
CA GLN A 309 113.17 -76.75 -3.87
C GLN A 309 112.68 -78.36 -3.68
N ILE A 310 112.64 -79.64 -4.38
CA ILE A 310 112.73 -80.59 -5.69
C ILE A 310 112.36 -82.23 -5.46
N GLY A 311 112.17 -83.48 -6.16
CA GLY A 311 112.06 -84.41 -7.48
C GLY A 311 112.00 -86.09 -7.31
N ARG A 312 111.87 -87.32 -8.07
CA ARG A 312 111.52 -88.18 -9.40
C ARG A 312 111.67 -89.87 -9.31
N LYS A 313 111.35 -91.11 -10.00
CA LYS A 313 110.67 -91.99 -11.17
C LYS A 313 110.56 -93.68 -11.02
N SER A 314 109.85 -94.63 -11.84
CA SER A 314 109.91 -96.25 -11.91
C SER A 314 109.25 -97.24 -13.09
N LYS A 315 109.17 -98.68 -13.10
CA LYS A 315 108.55 -99.82 -14.04
C LYS A 315 108.00 -101.19 -13.35
N PRO A 316 107.27 -102.26 -13.92
CA PRO A 316 105.94 -102.49 -14.59
C PRO A 316 104.84 -103.45 -13.93
N VAL A 317 103.56 -103.35 -14.40
CA VAL A 317 102.43 -104.35 -14.52
C VAL A 317 101.81 -105.08 -13.29
N SER A 318 100.57 -104.67 -12.95
CA SER A 318 99.42 -105.43 -12.35
C SER A 318 99.58 -106.24 -11.05
N PRO A 319 98.46 -106.73 -10.46
CA PRO A 319 97.07 -106.32 -10.66
C PRO A 319 96.51 -105.60 -9.41
N GLU A 320 95.27 -105.14 -9.53
CA GLU A 320 94.17 -105.34 -8.57
C GLU A 320 94.37 -105.15 -7.03
N ASN A 321 93.56 -104.33 -6.34
CA ASN A 321 92.09 -104.33 -6.13
C ASN A 321 91.78 -104.91 -4.73
N GLU A 322 90.49 -105.09 -4.45
CA GLU A 322 89.92 -106.10 -3.55
C GLU A 322 90.02 -105.87 -2.03
N LEU A 323 89.05 -106.33 -1.22
CA LEU A 323 87.61 -106.57 -1.46
C LEU A 323 86.99 -106.85 -0.09
N ALA A 324 86.37 -105.88 0.56
CA ALA A 324 85.81 -106.10 1.91
C ALA A 324 84.59 -105.19 2.22
N ARG A 325 83.35 -105.55 1.87
CA ARG A 325 82.78 -106.48 0.86
C ARG A 325 81.31 -106.03 0.67
N VAL A 326 80.84 -105.72 -0.55
CA VAL A 326 80.16 -106.66 -1.49
C VAL A 326 78.86 -107.25 -0.90
N CYS A 327 77.69 -107.21 -1.58
CA CYS A 327 77.42 -106.86 -2.99
C CYS A 327 76.94 -105.41 -3.16
N HIS A 328 77.34 -104.60 -4.15
CA HIS A 328 77.69 -104.84 -5.57
C HIS A 328 76.46 -105.04 -6.50
N GLU A 329 75.92 -103.92 -6.97
CA GLU A 329 76.12 -103.53 -8.39
C GLU A 329 75.69 -104.55 -9.46
N ARG A 330 74.38 -104.71 -9.64
CA ARG A 330 73.83 -105.39 -10.83
C ARG A 330 72.68 -104.64 -11.49
N ASP A 331 71.74 -104.13 -10.70
CA ASP A 331 70.44 -103.72 -11.24
C ASP A 331 70.33 -102.22 -11.58
N VAL A 332 71.32 -101.39 -11.21
CA VAL A 332 71.46 -99.98 -11.66
C VAL A 332 71.56 -99.90 -13.19
N LEU A 333 72.46 -100.69 -13.78
CA LEU A 333 72.79 -100.64 -15.22
C LEU A 333 71.72 -101.21 -16.16
N LYS A 334 70.58 -101.70 -15.64
CA LYS A 334 69.57 -102.35 -16.46
C LYS A 334 68.45 -101.41 -16.94
N GLN A 335 68.13 -100.36 -16.18
CA GLN A 335 66.95 -99.51 -16.47
C GLN A 335 67.31 -98.17 -17.15
N GLU A 336 68.54 -97.66 -16.99
CA GLU A 336 69.05 -96.51 -17.76
C GLU A 336 68.99 -96.74 -19.28
N ARG A 337 69.22 -97.99 -19.72
CA ARG A 337 69.16 -98.39 -21.14
C ARG A 337 67.79 -98.14 -21.78
N ASP A 338 66.71 -98.37 -21.03
CA ASP A 338 65.36 -98.35 -21.59
C ASP A 338 64.75 -96.94 -21.60
N PHE A 339 65.29 -96.03 -20.78
CA PHE A 339 65.00 -94.58 -20.78
C PHE A 339 65.34 -93.93 -22.14
N TYR A 340 66.57 -94.11 -22.63
CA TYR A 340 67.05 -93.45 -23.86
C TYR A 340 66.35 -93.90 -25.15
N LYS A 341 65.76 -95.10 -25.18
CA LYS A 341 65.12 -95.62 -26.39
C LYS A 341 63.78 -94.94 -26.73
N MET A 342 63.09 -94.38 -25.73
CA MET A 342 61.77 -93.77 -25.91
C MET A 342 61.84 -92.34 -26.45
N GLN A 343 62.81 -91.55 -25.97
CA GLN A 343 62.95 -90.13 -26.32
C GLN A 343 63.11 -89.90 -27.84
N TYR A 344 63.82 -90.80 -28.52
CA TYR A 344 64.10 -90.72 -29.96
C TYR A 344 62.87 -90.86 -30.88
N GLN A 345 61.76 -91.44 -30.39
CA GLN A 345 60.51 -91.51 -31.18
C GLN A 345 59.64 -90.26 -31.03
N SER A 346 59.73 -89.54 -29.90
CA SER A 346 58.90 -88.36 -29.63
C SER A 346 59.14 -87.21 -30.62
N MET A 347 60.39 -87.03 -31.07
CA MET A 347 60.78 -85.91 -31.94
C MET A 347 60.33 -86.04 -33.41
N ARG A 348 59.80 -87.19 -33.84
CA ARG A 348 59.53 -87.45 -35.28
C ARG A 348 58.13 -87.06 -35.76
N ASN A 349 57.16 -86.95 -34.85
CA ASN A 349 55.73 -86.96 -35.22
C ASN A 349 55.03 -85.58 -35.15
N GLN A 350 55.76 -84.47 -34.97
CA GLN A 350 55.19 -83.16 -34.68
C GLN A 350 55.17 -82.17 -35.87
N GLN A 351 55.27 -82.65 -37.11
CA GLN A 351 55.22 -81.81 -38.32
C GLN A 351 54.13 -82.29 -39.30
N GLN A 352 53.42 -81.32 -39.89
CA GLN A 352 52.46 -81.40 -41.02
C GLN A 352 51.03 -81.94 -40.73
N ALA A 353 50.03 -81.05 -40.73
CA ALA A 353 49.00 -80.90 -41.81
C ALA A 353 47.64 -80.27 -41.35
N PRO A 354 46.88 -79.52 -42.19
CA PRO A 354 45.70 -78.74 -41.73
C PRO A 354 44.42 -78.84 -42.61
N LEU A 355 43.40 -78.00 -42.30
CA LEU A 355 42.43 -77.29 -43.19
C LEU A 355 40.90 -77.56 -43.14
N SER A 356 40.15 -76.44 -42.94
CA SER A 356 38.96 -75.94 -43.69
C SER A 356 37.51 -76.45 -43.48
N GLY A 357 36.64 -75.50 -43.06
CA GLY A 357 35.46 -75.02 -43.83
C GLY A 357 34.06 -75.65 -43.68
N ARG A 358 33.00 -74.81 -43.55
CA ARG A 358 31.70 -74.83 -44.30
C ARG A 358 30.76 -73.67 -43.85
N SER A 359 29.54 -73.57 -44.41
CA SER A 359 28.60 -72.43 -44.38
C SER A 359 27.12 -72.83 -44.25
N GLY A 360 26.22 -71.90 -43.83
CA GLY A 360 24.79 -71.91 -44.27
C GLY A 360 23.66 -71.54 -43.28
N SER A 361 22.90 -70.48 -43.63
CA SER A 361 21.43 -70.29 -43.49
C SER A 361 20.65 -70.26 -42.14
N SER A 362 20.20 -69.04 -41.77
CA SER A 362 18.77 -68.64 -41.62
C SER A 362 17.96 -69.10 -40.34
N PRO A 363 16.72 -68.58 -40.06
CA PRO A 363 16.56 -67.52 -39.04
C PRO A 363 15.33 -67.62 -38.08
N VAL A 364 15.05 -66.51 -37.34
CA VAL A 364 13.79 -66.10 -36.65
C VAL A 364 13.66 -66.35 -35.13
N SER A 365 13.06 -65.36 -34.43
CA SER A 365 12.49 -65.34 -33.06
C SER A 365 13.40 -65.44 -31.81
N GLY A 366 13.20 -64.49 -30.87
CA GLY A 366 13.44 -64.62 -29.42
C GLY A 366 12.08 -64.72 -28.69
N PRO A 367 11.87 -64.14 -27.48
CA PRO A 367 12.81 -63.50 -26.54
C PRO A 367 12.66 -63.95 -25.05
N SER A 368 13.71 -63.83 -24.23
CA SER A 368 13.72 -63.90 -22.75
C SER A 368 15.16 -63.62 -22.24
N GLY A 369 15.46 -63.25 -20.98
CA GLY A 369 14.64 -62.88 -19.81
C GLY A 369 15.56 -62.47 -18.63
N ILE A 370 15.08 -61.63 -17.70
CA ILE A 370 15.76 -61.22 -16.43
C ILE A 370 15.37 -62.19 -15.28
N PRO A 371 16.00 -62.23 -14.05
CA PRO A 371 16.62 -61.13 -13.29
C PRO A 371 17.86 -61.45 -12.39
N ALA A 372 18.20 -60.48 -11.51
CA ALA A 372 19.02 -60.57 -10.26
C ALA A 372 20.57 -60.57 -10.41
N SER A 373 21.39 -60.14 -9.42
CA SER A 373 21.12 -59.74 -8.01
C SER A 373 22.15 -58.75 -7.42
N ALA A 374 21.72 -57.86 -6.50
CA ALA A 374 22.49 -57.20 -5.40
C ALA A 374 23.75 -56.34 -5.74
N GLY A 375 24.17 -55.33 -4.93
CA GLY A 375 23.59 -54.72 -3.71
C GLY A 375 24.55 -53.70 -3.04
N SER A 376 24.06 -52.90 -2.08
CA SER A 376 24.79 -51.92 -1.22
C SER A 376 25.33 -50.64 -1.93
N VAL A 377 25.03 -49.36 -1.57
CA VAL A 377 24.68 -48.61 -0.32
C VAL A 377 25.90 -48.30 0.57
N PRO A 378 26.05 -47.10 1.22
CA PRO A 378 25.29 -45.82 1.17
C PRO A 378 26.05 -44.73 0.36
N THR A 379 25.83 -43.39 0.38
CA THR A 379 25.00 -42.38 1.11
C THR A 379 24.19 -41.53 0.09
N GLY A 380 23.69 -40.28 0.23
CA GLY A 380 23.56 -39.21 1.26
C GLY A 380 23.68 -37.81 0.59
N VAL A 381 22.65 -37.09 0.09
CA VAL A 381 21.34 -36.61 0.63
C VAL A 381 21.51 -35.45 1.64
N PRO A 382 20.72 -34.34 1.64
CA PRO A 382 19.60 -33.87 0.76
C PRO A 382 19.95 -32.55 -0.01
N GLY A 383 19.10 -31.86 -0.79
CA GLY A 383 17.70 -32.04 -1.24
C GLY A 383 17.10 -30.75 -1.85
N ALA A 384 15.75 -30.67 -1.92
CA ALA A 384 14.90 -29.55 -2.36
C ALA A 384 14.56 -29.38 -3.88
N ILE A 385 13.29 -29.02 -4.09
CA ILE A 385 12.52 -28.62 -5.30
C ILE A 385 11.70 -27.36 -4.87
N PRO A 386 10.89 -26.63 -5.69
CA PRO A 386 10.53 -26.71 -7.12
C PRO A 386 10.53 -25.33 -7.87
N MET A 387 9.78 -25.21 -8.98
CA MET A 387 9.42 -23.99 -9.76
C MET A 387 10.55 -23.43 -10.67
N GLY A 388 10.32 -22.80 -11.83
CA GLY A 388 9.08 -22.36 -12.51
C GLY A 388 9.21 -22.27 -14.06
N PRO A 389 8.35 -21.50 -14.78
CA PRO A 389 8.03 -21.72 -16.20
C PRO A 389 8.88 -20.97 -17.26
N PRO A 390 8.80 -21.36 -18.56
CA PRO A 390 9.60 -20.78 -19.64
C PRO A 390 8.87 -19.72 -20.51
N GLY A 391 9.67 -18.84 -21.13
CA GLY A 391 9.48 -18.41 -22.54
C GLY A 391 8.53 -17.26 -22.86
N ILE A 392 9.08 -16.05 -23.04
CA ILE A 392 8.51 -14.99 -23.90
C ILE A 392 9.62 -14.52 -24.86
N ALA A 393 9.28 -14.34 -26.13
CA ALA A 393 10.20 -13.92 -27.19
C ALA A 393 10.13 -12.39 -27.46
N PRO A 394 11.20 -11.76 -27.98
CA PRO A 394 11.27 -10.31 -28.20
C PRO A 394 10.74 -9.88 -29.58
N PRO A 395 10.62 -8.56 -29.79
CA PRO A 395 11.13 -7.96 -31.02
C PRO A 395 12.23 -6.91 -30.75
N SER A 396 13.09 -6.71 -31.74
CA SER A 396 14.32 -5.89 -31.65
C SER A 396 14.15 -4.50 -32.29
N ALA A 397 14.94 -3.53 -31.79
CA ALA A 397 15.38 -2.28 -32.45
C ALA A 397 14.32 -1.30 -33.03
N GLY A 398 14.43 0.03 -32.89
CA GLY A 398 15.46 0.85 -32.24
C GLY A 398 16.01 1.93 -33.18
N LEU A 399 16.26 3.14 -32.65
CA LEU A 399 17.14 4.15 -33.27
C LEU A 399 17.48 5.24 -32.23
N ILE A 400 18.65 5.87 -32.37
CA ILE A 400 19.22 6.83 -31.42
C ILE A 400 19.19 8.23 -32.04
N GLY A 401 18.86 9.26 -31.25
CA GLY A 401 18.91 10.66 -31.69
C GLY A 401 18.81 11.66 -30.53
N SER A 402 19.91 12.33 -30.21
CA SER A 402 20.05 13.38 -29.20
C SER A 402 21.25 14.27 -29.55
N PRO A 403 21.39 15.48 -28.99
CA PRO A 403 20.37 16.54 -28.91
C PRO A 403 20.93 17.87 -29.50
N ALA A 404 20.08 18.90 -29.66
CA ALA A 404 20.53 20.25 -30.00
C ALA A 404 19.74 21.32 -29.21
N SER A 405 20.45 22.31 -28.69
CA SER A 405 19.91 23.37 -27.82
C SER A 405 19.44 24.61 -28.60
N GLY A 406 18.30 25.20 -28.22
CA GLY A 406 17.90 26.53 -28.70
C GLY A 406 16.56 26.99 -28.15
N SER A 407 16.55 27.94 -27.21
CA SER A 407 15.33 28.55 -26.65
C SER A 407 15.09 29.96 -27.23
N PRO A 408 13.91 30.21 -27.82
CA PRO A 408 13.28 31.53 -27.87
C PRO A 408 11.90 31.53 -27.16
N PRO A 409 11.29 32.70 -26.89
CA PRO A 409 10.21 32.85 -25.91
C PRO A 409 8.80 32.45 -26.42
N PRO A 410 7.84 32.19 -25.49
CA PRO A 410 6.50 31.73 -25.85
C PRO A 410 5.64 32.82 -26.53
N ARG A 411 4.88 32.40 -27.54
CA ARG A 411 3.68 33.10 -28.05
C ARG A 411 2.43 32.32 -27.66
N PRO A 412 1.26 32.97 -27.54
CA PRO A 412 0.03 32.33 -27.07
C PRO A 412 -0.43 31.21 -28.01
N GLN A 413 -0.87 30.09 -27.44
CA GLN A 413 -1.35 28.94 -28.19
C GLN A 413 -2.72 29.22 -28.81
N SER A 414 -2.86 28.92 -30.10
CA SER A 414 -4.13 28.95 -30.82
C SER A 414 -4.98 27.72 -30.49
N ILE A 415 -6.29 27.92 -30.36
CA ILE A 415 -7.29 26.88 -30.09
C ILE A 415 -7.25 25.79 -31.19
N PRO A 416 -7.40 24.49 -30.87
CA PRO A 416 -7.48 23.40 -31.86
C PRO A 416 -8.59 23.61 -32.90
N GLY A 417 -8.32 23.18 -34.14
CA GLY A 417 -9.15 23.50 -35.31
C GLY A 417 -10.43 22.68 -35.43
N ALA A 418 -11.40 23.21 -36.20
CA ALA A 418 -12.74 22.62 -36.37
C ALA A 418 -12.77 21.21 -37.01
N ALA A 419 -11.64 20.70 -37.54
CA ALA A 419 -11.56 19.38 -38.15
C ALA A 419 -11.95 18.24 -37.19
N ASP A 420 -11.55 18.33 -35.91
CA ASP A 420 -11.86 17.33 -34.89
C ASP A 420 -13.35 17.36 -34.50
N VAL A 421 -13.97 18.54 -34.52
CA VAL A 421 -15.42 18.71 -34.32
C VAL A 421 -16.21 18.04 -35.46
N GLU A 422 -15.69 18.09 -36.68
CA GLU A 422 -16.28 17.39 -37.83
C GLU A 422 -16.14 15.86 -37.71
N ALA A 423 -15.02 15.37 -37.17
CA ALA A 423 -14.81 13.94 -36.91
C ALA A 423 -15.79 13.41 -35.84
N VAL A 424 -15.86 14.08 -34.69
CA VAL A 424 -16.79 13.74 -33.58
C VAL A 424 -18.26 13.81 -34.02
N ARG A 425 -18.62 14.72 -34.94
CA ARG A 425 -19.97 14.75 -35.53
C ARG A 425 -20.28 13.51 -36.37
N ARG A 426 -19.35 13.07 -37.24
CA ARG A 426 -19.53 11.86 -38.07
C ARG A 426 -19.67 10.62 -37.19
N GLU A 427 -18.85 10.51 -36.15
CA GLU A 427 -18.89 9.39 -35.20
C GLU A 427 -20.20 9.36 -34.41
N ARG A 428 -20.63 10.51 -33.86
CA ARG A 428 -21.95 10.66 -33.21
C ARG A 428 -23.10 10.22 -34.13
N ASP A 429 -23.06 10.64 -35.38
CA ASP A 429 -24.15 10.37 -36.33
C ASP A 429 -24.16 8.90 -36.81
N PHE A 430 -22.99 8.25 -36.88
CA PHE A 430 -22.86 6.80 -37.06
C PHE A 430 -23.48 6.02 -35.90
N TYR A 431 -23.17 6.36 -34.65
CA TYR A 431 -23.78 5.71 -33.48
C TYR A 431 -25.29 5.93 -33.42
N LYS A 432 -25.76 7.13 -33.77
CA LYS A 432 -27.20 7.43 -33.87
C LYS A 432 -27.89 6.55 -34.93
N GLN A 433 -27.23 6.29 -36.06
CA GLN A 433 -27.75 5.45 -37.13
C GLN A 433 -27.80 3.96 -36.73
N GLN A 434 -26.83 3.45 -35.96
CA GLN A 434 -26.92 2.12 -35.34
C GLN A 434 -28.09 2.02 -34.34
N MET A 435 -28.26 3.02 -33.45
CA MET A 435 -29.33 3.01 -32.46
C MET A 435 -30.72 2.96 -33.10
N GLU A 436 -30.95 3.72 -34.19
CA GLU A 436 -32.23 3.67 -34.91
C GLU A 436 -32.43 2.33 -35.65
N TYR A 437 -31.36 1.68 -36.13
CA TYR A 437 -31.42 0.33 -36.71
C TYR A 437 -31.83 -0.72 -35.67
N PHE A 438 -31.21 -0.73 -34.49
CA PHE A 438 -31.61 -1.63 -33.40
C PHE A 438 -33.03 -1.37 -32.91
N ARG A 439 -33.47 -0.10 -32.89
CA ARG A 439 -34.85 0.26 -32.55
C ARG A 439 -35.87 -0.23 -33.59
N GLN A 440 -35.51 -0.23 -34.88
CA GLN A 440 -36.35 -0.81 -35.94
C GLN A 440 -36.41 -2.34 -35.86
N GLN A 441 -35.28 -3.01 -35.61
CA GLN A 441 -35.24 -4.45 -35.31
C GLN A 441 -36.16 -4.81 -34.13
N TYR A 442 -36.07 -4.07 -33.02
CA TYR A 442 -36.89 -4.29 -31.82
C TYR A 442 -38.40 -4.09 -32.10
N ASN A 443 -38.76 -3.02 -32.79
CA ASN A 443 -40.16 -2.76 -33.18
C ASN A 443 -40.72 -3.77 -34.20
N ALA A 444 -39.87 -4.43 -34.98
CA ALA A 444 -40.28 -5.46 -35.95
C ALA A 444 -40.55 -6.83 -35.31
N GLN A 445 -40.03 -7.11 -34.12
CA GLN A 445 -40.16 -8.42 -33.45
C GLN A 445 -41.33 -8.52 -32.46
N MET A 446 -42.11 -7.45 -32.26
CA MET A 446 -43.28 -7.43 -31.36
C MET A 446 -44.61 -7.64 -32.11
N PRO A 447 -45.32 -8.77 -31.93
CA PRO A 447 -46.67 -8.94 -32.45
C PRO A 447 -47.64 -7.94 -31.81
N ARG A 448 -48.38 -7.17 -32.62
CA ARG A 448 -49.43 -6.27 -32.12
C ARG A 448 -50.62 -7.06 -31.60
N MET A 449 -50.71 -7.22 -30.28
CA MET A 449 -51.93 -7.69 -29.61
C MET A 449 -53.09 -6.72 -29.84
N PRO A 450 -54.30 -7.20 -30.15
CA PRO A 450 -55.49 -6.35 -30.31
C PRO A 450 -56.01 -5.87 -28.94
N SER A 451 -56.58 -4.66 -28.92
CA SER A 451 -57.20 -4.10 -27.70
C SER A 451 -58.54 -4.77 -27.39
N ALA A 452 -58.82 -4.99 -26.10
CA ALA A 452 -60.04 -5.66 -25.64
C ALA A 452 -61.18 -4.68 -25.35
N ALA A 453 -62.36 -4.95 -25.91
CA ALA A 453 -63.62 -4.32 -25.56
C ALA A 453 -64.80 -5.24 -25.93
N GLY A 454 -65.86 -5.26 -25.10
CA GLY A 454 -67.15 -5.87 -25.45
C GLY A 454 -67.43 -7.26 -24.84
N VAL A 455 -68.26 -7.26 -23.80
CA VAL A 455 -69.10 -8.36 -23.30
C VAL A 455 -70.55 -7.84 -23.55
N PRO A 456 -71.53 -8.61 -24.10
CA PRO A 456 -72.04 -9.82 -23.42
C PRO A 456 -72.72 -10.93 -24.26
N SER A 457 -73.06 -12.00 -23.52
CA SER A 457 -74.26 -12.87 -23.64
C SER A 457 -74.33 -14.07 -24.60
N ASP A 458 -74.94 -15.13 -24.05
CA ASP A 458 -75.66 -16.26 -24.66
C ASP A 458 -74.98 -17.25 -25.62
N GLY A 459 -75.36 -18.54 -25.48
CA GLY A 459 -75.05 -19.61 -26.44
C GLY A 459 -74.81 -20.99 -25.80
N ARG A 460 -75.74 -21.95 -26.02
CA ARG A 460 -75.52 -23.38 -25.73
C ARG A 460 -74.80 -24.08 -26.91
N PRO A 461 -74.09 -25.21 -26.69
CA PRO A 461 -73.30 -25.91 -27.71
C PRO A 461 -74.20 -26.77 -28.63
N PRO A 462 -73.67 -27.33 -29.74
CA PRO A 462 -73.31 -28.76 -29.68
C PRO A 462 -72.22 -29.30 -30.66
N MET A 463 -71.71 -30.51 -30.34
CA MET A 463 -71.44 -31.66 -31.24
C MET A 463 -70.27 -31.75 -32.27
N VAL A 464 -69.70 -32.98 -32.28
CA VAL A 464 -69.32 -33.84 -33.45
C VAL A 464 -67.86 -33.90 -33.98
N ARG A 465 -67.30 -35.15 -33.91
CA ARG A 465 -66.26 -35.87 -34.73
C ARG A 465 -64.96 -35.13 -35.10
N GLY A 466 -63.77 -35.72 -35.05
CA GLY A 466 -63.31 -37.08 -35.42
C GLY A 466 -62.33 -36.95 -36.61
N SER A 467 -61.33 -37.80 -36.89
CA SER A 467 -60.91 -39.12 -36.37
C SER A 467 -59.37 -39.23 -36.58
N ALA A 468 -58.56 -39.69 -35.61
CA ALA A 468 -58.08 -41.07 -35.43
C ALA A 468 -57.16 -41.65 -36.55
N GLU A 469 -55.88 -41.88 -36.22
CA GLU A 469 -54.98 -42.81 -36.95
C GLU A 469 -53.97 -43.50 -36.00
N THR A 470 -54.33 -44.70 -35.54
CA THR A 470 -53.49 -45.92 -35.33
C THR A 470 -51.97 -45.77 -35.11
N SER A 471 -51.36 -46.22 -33.99
CA SER A 471 -51.03 -47.63 -33.63
C SER A 471 -50.06 -47.65 -32.42
N PRO A 472 -49.59 -48.80 -31.85
CA PRO A 472 -50.21 -50.08 -31.45
C PRO A 472 -50.13 -50.27 -29.89
N PRO A 473 -50.53 -51.42 -29.27
CA PRO A 473 -50.69 -51.49 -27.80
C PRO A 473 -49.42 -51.87 -27.00
N VAL A 474 -49.39 -51.44 -25.73
CA VAL A 474 -48.45 -51.86 -24.65
C VAL A 474 -49.23 -51.92 -23.32
N ASP A 475 -48.88 -52.85 -22.43
CA ASP A 475 -49.63 -53.14 -21.20
C ASP A 475 -49.71 -51.98 -20.17
N PRO A 476 -50.85 -51.82 -19.45
CA PRO A 476 -51.11 -50.65 -18.61
C PRO A 476 -50.33 -50.63 -17.27
N ASP A 477 -50.01 -51.78 -16.68
CA ASP A 477 -49.53 -51.87 -15.28
C ASP A 477 -48.09 -51.39 -15.06
N SER A 478 -47.37 -50.98 -16.11
CA SER A 478 -45.99 -50.49 -16.02
C SER A 478 -45.86 -48.95 -16.04
N ALA A 479 -46.96 -48.22 -16.20
CA ALA A 479 -46.98 -46.75 -16.23
C ALA A 479 -47.14 -46.13 -14.82
N ALA A 480 -48.09 -46.65 -14.03
CA ALA A 480 -48.39 -46.12 -12.68
C ALA A 480 -47.15 -46.16 -11.76
N VAL A 481 -46.52 -47.33 -11.64
CA VAL A 481 -45.31 -47.55 -10.81
C VAL A 481 -44.16 -46.63 -11.22
N ARG A 482 -44.05 -46.25 -12.50
CA ARG A 482 -43.01 -45.32 -12.97
C ARG A 482 -43.27 -43.88 -12.59
N ASN A 483 -44.52 -43.40 -12.68
CA ASN A 483 -44.87 -42.05 -12.22
C ASN A 483 -44.79 -41.94 -10.69
N GLU A 484 -45.25 -42.95 -9.97
CA GLU A 484 -45.21 -43.02 -8.51
C GLU A 484 -43.76 -43.02 -7.98
N MET A 485 -42.89 -43.86 -8.56
CA MET A 485 -41.46 -43.89 -8.22
C MET A 485 -40.73 -42.60 -8.63
N ALA A 486 -41.18 -41.91 -9.67
CA ALA A 486 -40.65 -40.59 -10.04
C ALA A 486 -41.07 -39.50 -9.04
N MET A 487 -42.30 -39.50 -8.52
CA MET A 487 -42.72 -38.57 -7.46
C MET A 487 -41.91 -38.79 -6.19
N TYR A 488 -41.76 -40.03 -5.71
CA TYR A 488 -40.98 -40.30 -4.50
C TYR A 488 -39.49 -39.92 -4.66
N GLN A 489 -38.93 -40.01 -5.86
CA GLN A 489 -37.60 -39.49 -6.15
C GLN A 489 -37.56 -37.95 -6.04
N GLN A 490 -38.55 -37.26 -6.60
CA GLN A 490 -38.68 -35.80 -6.57
C GLN A 490 -38.90 -35.26 -5.15
N GLU A 491 -39.76 -35.89 -4.34
CA GLU A 491 -39.96 -35.55 -2.93
C GLU A 491 -38.69 -35.77 -2.11
N ARG A 492 -38.03 -36.92 -2.26
CA ARG A 492 -36.78 -37.20 -1.54
C ARG A 492 -35.70 -36.16 -1.86
N ASP A 493 -35.56 -35.79 -3.13
CA ASP A 493 -34.52 -34.86 -3.55
C ASP A 493 -34.89 -33.40 -3.17
N PHE A 494 -36.18 -33.05 -3.11
CA PHE A 494 -36.67 -31.81 -2.48
C PHE A 494 -36.34 -31.75 -0.98
N PHE A 495 -36.67 -32.79 -0.20
CA PHE A 495 -36.34 -32.84 1.23
C PHE A 495 -34.83 -32.85 1.48
N LYS A 496 -34.05 -33.49 0.61
CA LYS A 496 -32.58 -33.44 0.65
C LYS A 496 -32.05 -32.03 0.38
N GLN A 497 -32.64 -31.28 -0.56
CA GLN A 497 -32.29 -29.88 -0.83
C GLN A 497 -32.66 -28.97 0.35
N GLN A 498 -33.84 -29.16 0.96
CA GLN A 498 -34.22 -28.45 2.19
C GLN A 498 -33.26 -28.76 3.36
N TYR A 499 -32.87 -30.02 3.53
CA TYR A 499 -31.91 -30.43 4.56
C TYR A 499 -30.53 -29.81 4.34
N GLU A 500 -30.01 -29.81 3.11
CA GLU A 500 -28.73 -29.17 2.80
C GLU A 500 -28.80 -27.63 2.91
N ASN A 501 -29.91 -26.99 2.55
CA ASN A 501 -30.13 -25.56 2.80
C ASN A 501 -30.16 -25.22 4.30
N LEU A 502 -30.82 -26.04 5.11
CA LEU A 502 -30.90 -25.85 6.57
C LEU A 502 -29.53 -26.09 7.23
N LYS A 503 -28.79 -27.10 6.75
CA LYS A 503 -27.42 -27.44 7.15
C LYS A 503 -26.40 -26.37 6.74
N ALA A 504 -26.55 -25.76 5.55
CA ALA A 504 -25.75 -24.60 5.13
C ALA A 504 -26.07 -23.35 5.98
N SER A 505 -27.33 -23.17 6.36
CA SER A 505 -27.78 -22.09 7.25
C SER A 505 -27.22 -22.22 8.67
N LEU A 506 -27.07 -23.45 9.18
CA LEU A 506 -26.42 -23.76 10.48
C LEU A 506 -24.88 -23.74 10.43
N ALA A 507 -24.27 -23.62 9.24
CA ALA A 507 -22.81 -23.72 9.06
C ALA A 507 -22.11 -22.37 8.88
N GLN A 508 -22.82 -21.23 8.92
CA GLN A 508 -22.18 -19.92 8.85
C GLN A 508 -21.51 -19.55 10.19
N PRO A 509 -20.25 -19.07 10.21
CA PRO A 509 -19.61 -18.58 11.42
C PRO A 509 -20.35 -17.34 11.97
N ILE A 510 -20.58 -17.33 13.28
CA ILE A 510 -21.20 -16.19 13.98
C ILE A 510 -20.30 -14.95 13.81
N PRO A 511 -20.77 -13.85 13.19
CA PRO A 511 -20.03 -12.60 13.15
C PRO A 511 -19.98 -12.01 14.57
N GLN A 512 -18.79 -11.74 15.09
CA GLN A 512 -18.64 -10.92 16.28
C GLN A 512 -18.96 -9.46 15.92
N GLY A 513 -20.06 -8.93 16.43
CA GLY A 513 -20.48 -7.55 16.20
C GLY A 513 -21.41 -7.06 17.29
N ASP A 514 -20.97 -6.03 18.03
CA ASP A 514 -21.82 -5.30 18.98
C ASP A 514 -23.01 -4.64 18.26
N GLY A 515 -24.20 -4.75 18.83
CA GLY A 515 -25.41 -4.23 18.18
C GLY A 515 -26.71 -4.63 18.88
N ALA A 516 -26.86 -4.24 20.15
CA ALA A 516 -28.07 -4.55 20.91
C ALA A 516 -29.33 -4.00 20.22
N LYS A 517 -30.28 -4.89 19.93
CA LYS A 517 -31.70 -4.55 19.74
C LYS A 517 -32.53 -5.44 20.68
N GLU A 518 -33.19 -4.76 21.61
CA GLU A 518 -33.95 -5.34 22.70
C GLU A 518 -35.23 -6.00 22.14
N ILE A 519 -35.29 -7.34 22.18
CA ILE A 519 -36.46 -8.11 21.75
C ILE A 519 -37.35 -8.35 22.98
N ASP A 520 -38.63 -8.02 22.84
CA ASP A 520 -39.62 -8.08 23.93
C ASP A 520 -39.79 -9.49 24.51
N VAL A 521 -39.17 -9.68 25.69
CA VAL A 521 -39.19 -10.91 26.49
C VAL A 521 -40.61 -11.37 26.84
N SER A 522 -41.59 -10.45 26.86
CA SER A 522 -43.00 -10.75 27.15
C SER A 522 -43.62 -11.75 26.16
N ASN A 523 -43.21 -11.70 24.89
CA ASN A 523 -43.76 -12.61 23.87
C ASN A 523 -43.16 -14.01 23.98
N VAL A 524 -41.85 -14.13 24.24
CA VAL A 524 -41.16 -15.42 24.44
C VAL A 524 -41.70 -16.16 25.66
N ILE A 525 -42.03 -15.44 26.74
CA ILE A 525 -42.69 -16.03 27.92
C ILE A 525 -44.10 -16.56 27.58
N ARG A 526 -44.89 -15.78 26.84
CA ARG A 526 -46.25 -16.19 26.43
C ARG A 526 -46.24 -17.41 25.50
N GLU A 527 -45.29 -17.47 24.57
CA GLU A 527 -45.14 -18.56 23.61
C GLU A 527 -44.68 -19.87 24.29
N ARG A 528 -43.75 -19.77 25.25
CA ARG A 528 -43.36 -20.89 26.14
C ARG A 528 -44.56 -21.49 26.86
N ASP A 529 -45.44 -20.66 27.41
CA ASP A 529 -46.55 -21.11 28.25
C ASP A 529 -47.69 -21.77 27.44
N ILE A 530 -47.84 -21.40 26.16
CA ILE A 530 -48.72 -22.10 25.21
C ILE A 530 -48.17 -23.51 24.91
N LEU A 531 -46.88 -23.63 24.55
CA LEU A 531 -46.23 -24.91 24.25
C LEU A 531 -46.20 -25.86 25.47
N GLN A 532 -46.08 -25.30 26.68
CA GLN A 532 -46.22 -26.03 27.94
C GLN A 532 -47.61 -26.67 28.07
N GLN A 533 -48.68 -25.96 27.68
CA GLN A 533 -50.07 -26.41 27.77
C GLN A 533 -50.40 -27.50 26.72
N GLU A 534 -49.91 -27.37 25.48
CA GLU A 534 -50.09 -28.38 24.44
C GLU A 534 -49.40 -29.72 24.79
N ARG A 535 -48.16 -29.67 25.30
CA ARG A 535 -47.43 -30.87 25.73
C ARG A 535 -48.23 -31.69 26.75
N ASP A 536 -48.82 -31.02 27.73
CA ASP A 536 -49.52 -31.69 28.83
C ASP A 536 -50.93 -32.16 28.41
N PHE A 537 -51.53 -31.56 27.38
CA PHE A 537 -52.72 -32.09 26.69
C PHE A 537 -52.43 -33.45 26.02
N PHE A 538 -51.40 -33.53 25.17
CA PHE A 538 -51.05 -34.79 24.48
C PHE A 538 -50.65 -35.91 25.46
N ARG A 539 -49.96 -35.56 26.55
CA ARG A 539 -49.58 -36.50 27.61
C ARG A 539 -50.80 -37.17 28.27
N ASN A 540 -51.86 -36.41 28.50
CA ASN A 540 -53.10 -36.95 29.07
C ASN A 540 -53.88 -37.81 28.05
N HIS A 541 -53.89 -37.44 26.77
CA HIS A 541 -54.57 -38.19 25.72
C HIS A 541 -53.95 -39.59 25.51
N TYR A 542 -52.62 -39.70 25.56
CA TYR A 542 -51.91 -40.98 25.44
C TYR A 542 -52.27 -41.97 26.56
N ASN A 543 -52.33 -41.49 27.81
CA ASN A 543 -52.64 -42.32 28.98
C ASN A 543 -54.06 -42.93 28.95
N GLU A 544 -55.03 -42.21 28.41
CA GLU A 544 -56.41 -42.68 28.24
C GLU A 544 -56.52 -43.80 27.20
N ILE A 545 -55.76 -43.71 26.10
CA ILE A 545 -55.69 -44.77 25.07
C ILE A 545 -55.09 -46.06 25.65
N SER A 546 -53.98 -45.95 26.41
CA SER A 546 -53.36 -47.11 27.07
C SER A 546 -54.30 -47.80 28.06
N ARG A 547 -55.13 -47.04 28.79
CA ARG A 547 -56.14 -47.60 29.72
C ARG A 547 -57.21 -48.44 29.00
N ARG A 548 -57.66 -48.00 27.83
CA ARG A 548 -58.68 -48.73 27.03
C ARG A 548 -58.15 -50.04 26.46
N MET A 549 -56.90 -50.05 25.99
CA MET A 549 -56.23 -51.26 25.49
C MET A 549 -56.14 -52.36 26.56
N ALA A 550 -55.89 -51.99 27.82
CA ALA A 550 -55.77 -52.94 28.93
C ALA A 550 -57.09 -53.64 29.33
N GLN A 551 -58.25 -53.10 28.96
CA GLN A 551 -59.56 -53.62 29.36
C GLN A 551 -60.14 -54.65 28.37
N ALA A 552 -59.53 -54.83 27.20
CA ALA A 552 -60.04 -55.72 26.13
C ALA A 552 -59.58 -57.19 26.22
N ALA A 553 -58.78 -57.56 27.23
CA ALA A 553 -58.00 -58.80 27.24
C ALA A 553 -58.54 -59.96 28.11
N LEU A 554 -59.79 -59.91 28.61
CA LEU A 554 -60.27 -60.80 29.67
C LEU A 554 -61.67 -61.43 29.42
N SER A 555 -61.78 -62.38 28.47
CA SER A 555 -62.95 -63.30 28.40
C SER A 555 -62.76 -64.52 27.48
N THR A 556 -62.50 -65.72 28.05
CA THR A 556 -62.80 -67.04 27.41
C THR A 556 -62.63 -68.22 28.40
N PRO A 557 -63.67 -69.02 28.69
CA PRO A 557 -63.59 -70.34 29.37
C PRO A 557 -63.65 -71.49 28.34
N SER A 558 -62.99 -72.66 28.45
CA SER A 558 -62.79 -73.65 29.53
C SER A 558 -63.81 -74.80 29.54
N VAL A 559 -63.28 -76.03 29.38
CA VAL A 559 -63.86 -77.37 29.58
C VAL A 559 -63.75 -77.79 31.09
N PRO A 560 -63.96 -79.04 31.57
CA PRO A 560 -64.68 -80.24 31.07
C PRO A 560 -65.60 -80.95 32.11
N GLN A 561 -66.35 -82.01 31.73
CA GLN A 561 -66.50 -83.25 32.55
C GLN A 561 -67.24 -84.43 31.84
N SER A 562 -66.54 -85.23 31.01
CA SER A 562 -67.01 -86.59 30.63
C SER A 562 -65.88 -87.64 30.54
N ILE A 563 -64.66 -87.26 30.97
CA ILE A 563 -63.39 -87.99 30.77
C ILE A 563 -63.33 -89.35 31.50
N LYS A 564 -64.29 -89.66 32.38
CA LYS A 564 -64.32 -90.95 33.10
C LYS A 564 -64.67 -92.17 32.25
N GLN A 565 -65.37 -92.02 31.12
CA GLN A 565 -65.65 -93.14 30.21
C GLN A 565 -64.51 -93.42 29.22
N GLU A 566 -63.65 -92.43 28.99
CA GLU A 566 -62.58 -92.45 27.99
C GLU A 566 -61.44 -93.42 28.36
N ILE A 567 -61.19 -93.61 29.66
CA ILE A 567 -60.12 -94.46 30.20
C ILE A 567 -60.37 -95.95 29.92
N GLU A 568 -61.63 -96.41 29.90
CA GLU A 568 -61.96 -97.79 29.54
C GLU A 568 -61.86 -98.00 28.01
N SER A 569 -62.27 -97.00 27.22
CA SER A 569 -62.11 -97.01 25.75
C SER A 569 -60.65 -97.16 25.33
N LEU A 570 -59.75 -96.40 25.96
CA LEU A 570 -58.29 -96.44 25.69
C LEU A 570 -57.65 -97.83 25.92
N MET A 571 -58.20 -98.64 26.83
CA MET A 571 -57.69 -100.01 27.08
C MET A 571 -58.14 -101.01 26.00
N THR A 572 -59.33 -100.83 25.42
CA THR A 572 -59.74 -101.56 24.21
C THR A 572 -58.97 -101.08 22.97
N GLU A 573 -58.80 -99.76 22.80
CA GLU A 573 -58.07 -99.15 21.70
C GLU A 573 -56.61 -99.63 21.66
N LYS A 574 -55.93 -99.70 22.81
CA LYS A 574 -54.57 -100.23 22.92
C LYS A 574 -54.43 -101.68 22.44
N ARG A 575 -55.47 -102.52 22.56
CA ARG A 575 -55.47 -103.88 21.97
C ARG A 575 -55.66 -103.82 20.44
N GLY A 576 -56.54 -102.96 19.95
CA GLY A 576 -56.69 -102.69 18.52
C GLY A 576 -55.38 -102.22 17.87
N VAL A 577 -54.66 -101.30 18.50
CA VAL A 577 -53.35 -100.79 18.04
C VAL A 577 -52.29 -101.89 17.94
N VAL A 578 -52.28 -102.88 18.85
CA VAL A 578 -51.33 -104.01 18.77
C VAL A 578 -51.64 -104.93 17.58
N ILE A 579 -52.92 -105.20 17.29
CA ILE A 579 -53.33 -105.98 16.11
C ILE A 579 -53.01 -105.19 14.83
N ALA A 580 -53.39 -103.92 14.78
CA ALA A 580 -53.08 -103.04 13.65
C ALA A 580 -51.56 -102.90 13.40
N LYS A 581 -50.73 -102.94 14.45
CA LYS A 581 -49.26 -102.98 14.32
C LYS A 581 -48.77 -104.29 13.67
N ALA A 582 -49.34 -105.44 14.05
CA ALA A 582 -49.01 -106.72 13.41
C ALA A 582 -49.43 -106.76 11.93
N ASP A 583 -50.63 -106.24 11.61
CA ASP A 583 -51.11 -106.10 10.23
C ASP A 583 -50.27 -105.11 9.41
N LEU A 584 -49.79 -104.03 10.04
CA LEU A 584 -48.85 -103.09 9.42
C LEU A 584 -47.48 -103.74 9.20
N GLU A 585 -46.96 -104.55 10.13
CA GLU A 585 -45.71 -105.31 9.95
C GLU A 585 -45.83 -106.43 8.90
N ALA A 586 -47.03 -106.97 8.69
CA ALA A 586 -47.33 -107.85 7.57
C ALA A 586 -47.41 -107.08 6.24
N LYS A 587 -48.07 -105.91 6.22
CA LYS A 587 -48.11 -105.02 5.04
C LYS A 587 -46.74 -104.48 4.67
N VAL A 588 -45.91 -104.08 5.62
CA VAL A 588 -44.52 -103.64 5.37
C VAL A 588 -43.74 -104.77 4.73
N ARG A 589 -43.81 -106.00 5.22
CA ARG A 589 -43.17 -107.15 4.55
C ARG A 589 -43.70 -107.41 3.13
N ASN A 590 -45.02 -107.33 2.91
CA ASN A 590 -45.60 -107.47 1.56
C ASN A 590 -45.18 -106.32 0.62
N LEU A 591 -45.04 -105.10 1.13
CA LEU A 591 -44.56 -103.95 0.39
C LEU A 591 -43.06 -104.02 0.12
N THR A 592 -42.25 -104.56 1.04
CA THR A 592 -40.82 -104.80 0.82
C THR A 592 -40.60 -105.83 -0.27
N GLU A 593 -41.36 -106.93 -0.28
CA GLU A 593 -41.28 -107.92 -1.36
C GLU A 593 -41.72 -107.33 -2.71
N LYS A 594 -42.83 -106.57 -2.73
CA LYS A 594 -43.26 -105.83 -3.94
C LYS A 594 -42.27 -104.77 -4.40
N LEU A 595 -41.53 -104.15 -3.49
CA LEU A 595 -40.49 -103.20 -3.84
C LEU A 595 -39.29 -103.92 -4.45
N ARG A 596 -38.94 -105.13 -3.97
CA ARG A 596 -37.96 -106.02 -4.61
C ARG A 596 -38.44 -106.50 -5.99
N GLU A 597 -39.72 -106.81 -6.15
CA GLU A 597 -40.33 -107.14 -7.46
C GLU A 597 -40.24 -105.93 -8.42
N VAL A 598 -40.63 -104.73 -7.98
CA VAL A 598 -40.54 -103.49 -8.77
C VAL A 598 -39.08 -103.11 -9.08
N GLU A 599 -38.12 -103.36 -8.19
CA GLU A 599 -36.70 -103.17 -8.49
C GLU A 599 -36.19 -104.21 -9.50
N GLN A 600 -36.73 -105.42 -9.51
CA GLN A 600 -36.43 -106.41 -10.54
C GLN A 600 -37.04 -105.99 -11.90
N GLU A 601 -38.34 -105.64 -11.94
CA GLU A 601 -39.00 -105.09 -13.13
C GLU A 601 -38.27 -103.86 -13.67
N LYS A 602 -37.83 -102.95 -12.78
CA LYS A 602 -37.03 -101.79 -13.15
C LYS A 602 -35.70 -102.20 -13.79
N ASN A 603 -34.97 -103.17 -13.24
CA ASN A 603 -33.73 -103.65 -13.84
C ASN A 603 -33.98 -104.31 -15.22
N GLU A 604 -35.11 -105.01 -15.39
CA GLU A 604 -35.55 -105.57 -16.66
C GLU A 604 -35.94 -104.46 -17.66
N ILE A 605 -36.60 -103.38 -17.22
CA ILE A 605 -36.90 -102.18 -18.01
C ILE A 605 -35.63 -101.41 -18.38
N ASP A 606 -34.66 -101.27 -17.47
CA ASP A 606 -33.36 -100.61 -17.74
C ASP A 606 -32.53 -101.44 -18.75
N ASN A 607 -32.67 -102.78 -18.75
CA ASN A 607 -32.10 -103.65 -19.77
C ASN A 607 -32.79 -103.47 -21.12
N HIS A 608 -34.13 -103.57 -21.18
CA HIS A 608 -34.91 -103.29 -22.41
C HIS A 608 -34.66 -101.88 -22.95
N THR A 609 -34.46 -100.89 -22.08
CA THR A 609 -34.15 -99.51 -22.46
C THR A 609 -32.75 -99.43 -23.09
N ARG A 610 -31.75 -100.13 -22.56
CA ARG A 610 -30.42 -100.22 -23.20
C ARG A 610 -30.45 -100.98 -24.53
N GLU A 611 -31.24 -102.05 -24.64
CA GLU A 611 -31.47 -102.76 -25.90
C GLU A 611 -32.20 -101.90 -26.93
N LEU A 612 -33.22 -101.13 -26.52
CA LEU A 612 -33.91 -100.15 -27.36
C LEU A 612 -32.99 -99.02 -27.82
N HIS A 613 -32.10 -98.50 -26.97
CA HIS A 613 -31.11 -97.51 -27.40
C HIS A 613 -30.13 -98.11 -28.43
N ALA A 614 -29.61 -99.32 -28.20
CA ALA A 614 -28.77 -100.02 -29.17
C ALA A 614 -29.50 -100.40 -30.47
N ALA A 615 -30.83 -100.58 -30.43
CA ALA A 615 -31.67 -100.76 -31.60
C ALA A 615 -31.93 -99.44 -32.34
N ILE A 616 -32.15 -98.34 -31.61
CA ILE A 616 -32.31 -96.98 -32.16
C ILE A 616 -31.02 -96.52 -32.84
N GLU A 617 -29.86 -96.78 -32.24
CA GLU A 617 -28.54 -96.48 -32.83
C GLU A 617 -28.35 -97.24 -34.16
N LYS A 618 -28.59 -98.56 -34.17
CA LYS A 618 -28.59 -99.37 -35.40
C LYS A 618 -29.63 -98.92 -36.43
N LEU A 619 -30.78 -98.40 -36.00
CA LEU A 619 -31.81 -97.84 -36.88
C LEU A 619 -31.44 -96.44 -37.39
N GLN A 620 -30.64 -95.66 -36.65
CA GLN A 620 -30.07 -94.39 -37.11
C GLN A 620 -28.95 -94.62 -38.13
N ASP A 621 -28.08 -95.61 -37.91
CA ASP A 621 -27.11 -96.06 -38.92
C ASP A 621 -27.84 -96.56 -40.19
N ALA A 622 -28.86 -97.41 -40.04
CA ALA A 622 -29.66 -97.88 -41.16
C ALA A 622 -30.44 -96.75 -41.86
N ALA A 623 -30.96 -95.74 -41.13
CA ALA A 623 -31.56 -94.55 -41.72
C ALA A 623 -30.54 -93.71 -42.51
N THR A 624 -29.31 -93.64 -42.01
CA THR A 624 -28.15 -93.01 -42.65
C THR A 624 -27.59 -93.86 -43.82
N GLN A 625 -28.20 -95.00 -44.13
CA GLN A 625 -27.98 -95.77 -45.37
C GLN A 625 -29.24 -95.92 -46.24
N ARG A 626 -30.44 -95.62 -45.73
CA ARG A 626 -31.73 -95.86 -46.41
C ARG A 626 -32.10 -94.81 -47.46
N TYR A 627 -31.55 -93.61 -47.36
CA TYR A 627 -31.70 -92.59 -48.39
C TYR A 627 -30.60 -92.75 -49.44
N PRO A 628 -30.90 -92.67 -50.76
CA PRO A 628 -29.86 -92.70 -51.77
C PRO A 628 -28.88 -91.53 -51.58
N PRO A 629 -27.60 -91.67 -51.98
CA PRO A 629 -26.56 -90.67 -51.68
C PRO A 629 -26.91 -89.23 -52.10
N SER A 630 -27.67 -89.06 -53.18
CA SER A 630 -28.20 -87.77 -53.63
C SER A 630 -29.12 -87.09 -52.60
N THR A 631 -30.02 -87.85 -51.96
CA THR A 631 -30.92 -87.32 -50.92
C THR A 631 -30.17 -87.03 -49.63
N GLN A 632 -29.14 -87.81 -49.29
CA GLN A 632 -28.28 -87.52 -48.14
C GLN A 632 -27.45 -86.25 -48.36
N ALA A 633 -26.86 -86.09 -49.54
CA ALA A 633 -26.15 -84.87 -49.93
C ALA A 633 -27.07 -83.64 -49.85
N PHE A 634 -28.30 -83.74 -50.36
CA PHE A 634 -29.30 -82.67 -50.28
C PHE A 634 -29.70 -82.32 -48.83
N ILE A 635 -29.87 -83.31 -47.94
CA ILE A 635 -30.15 -83.06 -46.51
C ILE A 635 -28.93 -82.41 -45.82
N ALA A 636 -27.71 -82.83 -46.15
CA ALA A 636 -26.49 -82.20 -45.64
C ALA A 636 -26.33 -80.76 -46.15
N GLU A 637 -26.69 -80.49 -47.40
CA GLU A 637 -26.69 -79.16 -48.01
C GLU A 637 -27.75 -78.24 -47.38
N ILE A 638 -28.97 -78.72 -47.14
CA ILE A 638 -30.00 -77.99 -46.39
C ILE A 638 -29.53 -77.67 -44.96
N ARG A 639 -28.90 -78.62 -44.26
CA ARG A 639 -28.33 -78.38 -42.93
C ARG A 639 -27.24 -77.31 -42.98
N LYS A 640 -26.29 -77.42 -43.92
CA LYS A 640 -25.24 -76.42 -44.14
C LYS A 640 -25.80 -75.03 -44.48
N ALA A 641 -26.84 -74.95 -45.30
CA ALA A 641 -27.51 -73.70 -45.65
C ALA A 641 -28.24 -73.07 -44.45
N ARG A 642 -28.97 -73.89 -43.67
CA ARG A 642 -29.60 -73.47 -42.41
C ARG A 642 -28.55 -72.97 -41.40
N ASP A 643 -27.46 -73.69 -41.24
CA ASP A 643 -26.44 -73.39 -40.23
C ASP A 643 -25.59 -72.18 -40.62
N SER A 644 -25.39 -71.95 -41.93
CA SER A 644 -24.91 -70.64 -42.43
C SER A 644 -25.91 -69.54 -42.12
N ALA A 645 -27.20 -69.71 -42.48
CA ALA A 645 -28.22 -68.69 -42.25
C ALA A 645 -28.42 -68.35 -40.76
N LEU A 646 -28.24 -69.31 -39.85
CA LEU A 646 -28.21 -69.07 -38.40
C LEU A 646 -26.95 -68.31 -37.97
N SER A 647 -25.78 -68.66 -38.51
CA SER A 647 -24.52 -67.93 -38.28
C SER A 647 -24.61 -66.49 -38.79
N ASP A 648 -25.20 -66.27 -39.97
CA ASP A 648 -25.41 -64.96 -40.59
C ASP A 648 -26.46 -64.14 -39.82
N LEU A 649 -27.55 -64.78 -39.37
CA LEU A 649 -28.52 -64.16 -38.46
C LEU A 649 -27.87 -63.70 -37.14
N ASP A 650 -26.96 -64.49 -36.57
CA ASP A 650 -26.25 -64.13 -35.34
C ASP A 650 -25.16 -63.06 -35.56
N LYS A 651 -24.56 -62.97 -36.75
CA LYS A 651 -23.75 -61.79 -37.15
C LYS A 651 -24.63 -60.54 -37.18
N VAL A 652 -25.77 -60.59 -37.87
CA VAL A 652 -26.71 -59.46 -37.98
C VAL A 652 -27.28 -59.03 -36.62
N LYS A 653 -27.55 -59.97 -35.69
CA LYS A 653 -27.90 -59.63 -34.29
C LYS A 653 -26.78 -58.84 -33.61
N LYS A 654 -25.54 -59.33 -33.68
CA LYS A 654 -24.35 -58.68 -33.08
C LYS A 654 -24.08 -57.31 -33.69
N GLU A 655 -24.18 -57.17 -35.01
CA GLU A 655 -24.06 -55.89 -35.71
C GLU A 655 -25.14 -54.90 -35.28
N ARG A 656 -26.41 -55.34 -35.21
CA ARG A 656 -27.53 -54.54 -34.70
C ARG A 656 -27.33 -54.12 -33.23
N GLU A 657 -26.77 -55.00 -32.40
CA GLU A 657 -26.46 -54.69 -30.99
C GLU A 657 -25.28 -53.71 -30.86
N LEU A 658 -24.22 -53.88 -31.66
CA LEU A 658 -23.12 -52.91 -31.78
C LEU A 658 -23.60 -51.55 -32.30
N LEU A 659 -24.53 -51.51 -33.25
CA LEU A 659 -25.14 -50.27 -33.74
C LEU A 659 -26.02 -49.61 -32.66
N ARG A 660 -26.77 -50.39 -31.87
CA ARG A 660 -27.53 -49.88 -30.71
C ARG A 660 -26.63 -49.35 -29.58
N GLU A 661 -25.48 -49.98 -29.35
CA GLU A 661 -24.49 -49.52 -28.37
C GLU A 661 -23.76 -48.26 -28.85
N LYS A 662 -23.37 -48.21 -30.13
CA LYS A 662 -22.83 -47.00 -30.77
C LYS A 662 -23.82 -45.84 -30.72
N LEU A 663 -25.10 -46.08 -31.01
CA LEU A 663 -26.14 -45.05 -30.94
C LEU A 663 -26.33 -44.55 -29.50
N ARG A 664 -26.46 -45.44 -28.51
CA ARG A 664 -26.54 -45.06 -27.09
C ARG A 664 -25.29 -44.29 -26.62
N SER A 665 -24.10 -44.70 -27.05
CA SER A 665 -22.84 -44.02 -26.75
C SER A 665 -22.79 -42.62 -27.37
N ALA A 666 -23.16 -42.49 -28.65
CA ALA A 666 -23.20 -41.21 -29.36
C ALA A 666 -24.21 -40.24 -28.73
N THR A 667 -25.45 -40.68 -28.47
CA THR A 667 -26.46 -39.87 -27.79
C THR A 667 -26.01 -39.47 -26.38
N SER A 668 -25.37 -40.38 -25.64
CA SER A 668 -24.82 -40.06 -24.30
C SER A 668 -23.68 -39.06 -24.35
N SER A 669 -22.85 -39.09 -25.41
CA SER A 669 -21.79 -38.11 -25.63
C SER A 669 -22.38 -36.74 -25.98
N GLN A 670 -23.31 -36.70 -26.94
CA GLN A 670 -24.00 -35.48 -27.37
C GLN A 670 -24.75 -34.80 -26.23
N MET A 671 -25.37 -35.56 -25.32
CA MET A 671 -26.04 -35.00 -24.14
C MET A 671 -25.06 -34.39 -23.12
N ARG A 672 -23.84 -34.94 -23.00
CA ARG A 672 -22.78 -34.35 -22.15
C ARG A 672 -22.23 -33.08 -22.78
N GLU A 673 -21.91 -33.13 -24.07
CA GLU A 673 -21.43 -31.99 -24.85
C GLU A 673 -22.42 -30.83 -24.82
N LYS A 674 -23.72 -31.12 -25.02
CA LYS A 674 -24.81 -30.15 -24.88
C LYS A 674 -24.86 -29.55 -23.47
N ALA A 675 -24.74 -30.37 -22.42
CA ALA A 675 -24.72 -29.87 -21.04
C ALA A 675 -23.52 -28.95 -20.76
N THR A 676 -22.31 -29.30 -21.23
CA THR A 676 -21.13 -28.43 -21.08
C THR A 676 -21.25 -27.12 -21.86
N LEU A 677 -21.86 -27.14 -23.05
CA LEU A 677 -22.11 -25.92 -23.83
C LEU A 677 -23.22 -25.05 -23.20
N GLU A 678 -24.21 -25.65 -22.54
CA GLU A 678 -25.23 -24.92 -21.77
C GLU A 678 -24.66 -24.31 -20.49
N GLU A 679 -23.73 -24.99 -19.82
CA GLU A 679 -22.95 -24.46 -18.68
C GLU A 679 -22.04 -23.30 -19.12
N GLU A 680 -21.26 -23.46 -20.20
CA GLU A 680 -20.42 -22.39 -20.76
C GLU A 680 -21.25 -21.17 -21.19
N ALA A 681 -22.38 -21.38 -21.88
CA ALA A 681 -23.29 -20.30 -22.26
C ALA A 681 -23.92 -19.60 -21.04
N SER A 682 -24.16 -20.31 -19.94
CA SER A 682 -24.62 -19.72 -18.67
C SER A 682 -23.52 -18.86 -18.03
N ASN A 683 -22.29 -19.36 -17.99
CA ASN A 683 -21.12 -18.65 -17.44
C ASN A 683 -20.81 -17.37 -18.24
N LEU A 684 -20.87 -17.44 -19.58
CA LEU A 684 -20.68 -16.27 -20.46
C LEU A 684 -21.81 -15.22 -20.29
N ARG A 685 -23.05 -15.65 -20.05
CA ARG A 685 -24.15 -14.73 -19.69
C ARG A 685 -23.86 -14.02 -18.38
N HIS A 686 -23.49 -14.75 -17.33
CA HIS A 686 -23.15 -14.14 -16.04
C HIS A 686 -21.96 -13.16 -16.15
N GLN A 687 -20.92 -13.48 -16.93
CA GLN A 687 -19.81 -12.55 -17.17
C GLN A 687 -20.27 -11.28 -17.92
N THR A 688 -21.19 -11.44 -18.88
CA THR A 688 -21.77 -10.30 -19.63
C THR A 688 -22.64 -9.41 -18.73
N GLU A 689 -23.47 -10.01 -17.88
CA GLU A 689 -24.30 -9.29 -16.90
C GLU A 689 -23.45 -8.55 -15.87
N GLU A 690 -22.38 -9.18 -15.35
CA GLU A 690 -21.48 -8.57 -14.37
C GLU A 690 -20.66 -7.43 -14.99
N GLY A 691 -20.15 -7.61 -16.22
CA GLY A 691 -19.53 -6.53 -16.99
C GLY A 691 -20.50 -5.37 -17.25
N GLY A 692 -21.78 -5.67 -17.47
CA GLY A 692 -22.86 -4.69 -17.56
C GLY A 692 -23.07 -3.91 -16.26
N ARG A 693 -23.11 -4.59 -15.10
CA ARG A 693 -23.20 -3.95 -13.77
C ARG A 693 -22.03 -3.00 -13.55
N ILE A 694 -20.81 -3.46 -13.74
CA ILE A 694 -19.57 -2.66 -13.60
C ILE A 694 -19.61 -1.45 -14.53
N ALA A 695 -20.04 -1.60 -15.78
CA ALA A 695 -20.19 -0.48 -16.71
C ALA A 695 -21.23 0.55 -16.23
N THR A 696 -22.35 0.12 -15.66
CA THR A 696 -23.35 1.05 -15.09
C THR A 696 -22.86 1.75 -13.83
N GLU A 697 -22.11 1.08 -12.96
CA GLU A 697 -21.51 1.68 -11.76
C GLU A 697 -20.46 2.73 -12.14
N LEU A 698 -19.56 2.40 -13.07
CA LEU A 698 -18.57 3.33 -13.60
C LEU A 698 -19.24 4.55 -14.28
N HIS A 699 -20.35 4.35 -14.98
CA HIS A 699 -21.11 5.46 -15.56
C HIS A 699 -21.74 6.38 -14.50
N GLN A 700 -22.35 5.81 -13.44
CA GLN A 700 -22.87 6.59 -12.31
C GLN A 700 -21.75 7.35 -11.57
N ARG A 701 -20.58 6.72 -11.40
CA ARG A 701 -19.40 7.35 -10.81
C ARG A 701 -18.86 8.50 -11.66
N LEU A 702 -18.84 8.36 -12.99
CA LEU A 702 -18.46 9.44 -13.90
C LEU A 702 -19.49 10.58 -13.88
N GLN A 703 -20.79 10.30 -13.79
CA GLN A 703 -21.82 11.33 -13.63
C GLN A 703 -21.64 12.10 -12.31
N SER A 704 -21.41 11.41 -11.18
CA SER A 704 -21.20 12.08 -9.90
C SER A 704 -19.92 12.93 -9.88
N GLN A 705 -18.82 12.43 -10.46
CA GLN A 705 -17.59 13.19 -10.66
C GLN A 705 -17.81 14.42 -11.57
N GLY A 706 -18.59 14.29 -12.65
CA GLY A 706 -18.97 15.42 -13.50
C GLY A 706 -19.76 16.49 -12.74
N SER A 707 -20.69 16.09 -11.87
CA SER A 707 -21.45 17.04 -11.03
C SER A 707 -20.57 17.76 -10.00
N LEU A 708 -19.56 17.07 -9.44
CA LEU A 708 -18.57 17.67 -8.54
C LEU A 708 -17.66 18.67 -9.28
N ILE A 709 -17.22 18.33 -10.50
CA ILE A 709 -16.41 19.22 -11.34
C ILE A 709 -17.18 20.49 -11.68
N ALA A 710 -18.46 20.39 -12.04
CA ALA A 710 -19.31 21.55 -12.29
C ALA A 710 -19.44 22.45 -11.04
N SER A 711 -19.74 21.86 -9.88
CA SER A 711 -19.84 22.64 -8.62
C SER A 711 -18.51 23.31 -8.22
N LEU A 712 -17.37 22.68 -8.50
CA LEU A 712 -16.05 23.29 -8.29
C LEU A 712 -15.75 24.41 -9.30
N GLN A 713 -16.23 24.30 -10.54
CA GLN A 713 -16.15 25.37 -11.53
C GLN A 713 -16.98 26.59 -11.12
N ASP A 714 -18.22 26.38 -10.65
CA ASP A 714 -19.08 27.45 -10.13
C ASP A 714 -18.44 28.16 -8.92
N GLN A 715 -17.82 27.40 -8.00
CA GLN A 715 -17.08 27.97 -6.86
C GLN A 715 -15.85 28.79 -7.30
N VAL A 716 -15.10 28.31 -8.29
CA VAL A 716 -13.94 29.04 -8.84
C VAL A 716 -14.39 30.33 -9.53
N GLN A 717 -15.50 30.31 -10.29
CA GLN A 717 -16.05 31.52 -10.90
C GLN A 717 -16.50 32.54 -9.84
N ALA A 718 -17.26 32.12 -8.83
CA ALA A 718 -17.70 32.99 -7.74
C ALA A 718 -16.52 33.62 -6.97
N LEU A 719 -15.42 32.88 -6.78
CA LEU A 719 -14.19 33.41 -6.18
C LEU A 719 -13.44 34.39 -7.10
N GLN A 720 -13.45 34.18 -8.41
CA GLN A 720 -12.89 35.13 -9.39
C GLN A 720 -13.69 36.43 -9.42
N ASP A 721 -15.02 36.34 -9.43
CA ASP A 721 -15.92 37.50 -9.44
C ASP A 721 -15.78 38.32 -8.14
N ALA A 722 -15.71 37.65 -6.98
CA ALA A 722 -15.46 38.30 -5.69
C ALA A 722 -14.07 38.96 -5.61
N LEU A 723 -13.03 38.33 -6.17
CA LEU A 723 -11.69 38.91 -6.24
C LEU A 723 -11.65 40.13 -7.18
N GLN A 724 -12.37 40.07 -8.31
CA GLN A 724 -12.51 41.22 -9.22
C GLN A 724 -13.27 42.38 -8.55
N GLN A 725 -14.32 42.10 -7.77
CA GLN A 725 -15.01 43.12 -6.98
C GLN A 725 -14.05 43.75 -5.94
N ALA A 726 -13.33 42.95 -5.17
CA ALA A 726 -12.37 43.45 -4.18
C ALA A 726 -11.26 44.32 -4.81
N ASN A 727 -10.79 43.96 -6.02
CA ASN A 727 -9.84 44.79 -6.78
C ASN A 727 -10.47 46.13 -7.23
N ASN A 728 -11.74 46.12 -7.64
CA ASN A 728 -12.46 47.35 -8.01
C ASN A 728 -12.65 48.27 -6.80
N GLU A 729 -12.97 47.71 -5.63
CA GLU A 729 -13.12 48.44 -4.36
C GLU A 729 -11.78 48.99 -3.86
N LEU A 730 -10.70 48.21 -3.93
CA LEU A 730 -9.34 48.68 -3.63
C LEU A 730 -8.92 49.81 -4.58
N GLY A 731 -9.25 49.72 -5.86
CA GLY A 731 -9.05 50.78 -6.86
C GLY A 731 -9.89 52.04 -6.61
N LEU A 732 -11.02 51.93 -5.91
CA LEU A 732 -11.83 53.07 -5.45
C LEU A 732 -11.21 53.71 -4.19
N GLN A 733 -10.79 52.90 -3.21
CA GLN A 733 -10.10 53.36 -2.01
C GLN A 733 -8.77 54.05 -2.33
N GLY A 734 -8.02 53.55 -3.31
CA GLY A 734 -6.80 54.20 -3.80
C GLY A 734 -7.05 55.63 -4.29
N LYS A 735 -8.10 55.84 -5.11
CA LYS A 735 -8.51 57.17 -5.58
C LYS A 735 -8.95 58.08 -4.43
N GLN A 736 -9.72 57.56 -3.47
CA GLN A 736 -10.12 58.30 -2.27
C GLN A 736 -8.91 58.73 -1.43
N SER A 737 -7.89 57.87 -1.31
CA SER A 737 -6.63 58.17 -0.64
C SER A 737 -5.83 59.26 -1.38
N ASP A 738 -5.72 59.17 -2.71
CA ASP A 738 -5.07 60.20 -3.54
C ASP A 738 -5.76 61.56 -3.44
N ASP A 739 -7.10 61.60 -3.43
CA ASP A 739 -7.86 62.85 -3.30
C ASP A 739 -7.78 63.43 -1.87
N MET A 740 -7.75 62.57 -0.85
CA MET A 740 -7.48 62.98 0.53
C MET A 740 -6.06 63.53 0.69
N LYS A 741 -5.06 62.93 0.01
CA LYS A 741 -3.68 63.42 -0.03
C LYS A 741 -3.59 64.79 -0.71
N LYS A 742 -4.24 65.00 -1.86
CA LYS A 742 -4.33 66.32 -2.52
C LYS A 742 -5.01 67.37 -1.65
N LEU A 743 -6.00 66.97 -0.83
CA LEU A 743 -6.66 67.85 0.13
C LEU A 743 -5.73 68.23 1.29
N LEU A 744 -4.96 67.28 1.83
CA LEU A 744 -3.92 67.54 2.83
C LEU A 744 -2.81 68.43 2.29
N GLU A 745 -2.30 68.16 1.09
CA GLU A 745 -1.28 68.99 0.42
C GLU A 745 -1.76 70.43 0.24
N ARG A 746 -3.02 70.64 -0.17
CA ARG A 746 -3.63 71.98 -0.21
C ARG A 746 -3.70 72.62 1.18
N LYS A 747 -4.12 71.87 2.21
CA LYS A 747 -4.26 72.41 3.57
C LYS A 747 -2.91 72.74 4.22
N VAL A 748 -1.85 72.00 3.92
CA VAL A 748 -0.48 72.37 4.33
C VAL A 748 -0.04 73.66 3.64
N GLY A 749 -0.37 73.85 2.35
CA GLY A 749 -0.15 75.13 1.65
C GLY A 749 -0.90 76.29 2.30
N GLU A 750 -2.20 76.14 2.56
CA GLU A 750 -3.02 77.14 3.26
C GLU A 750 -2.46 77.49 4.66
N ILE A 751 -1.92 76.51 5.39
CA ILE A 751 -1.28 76.75 6.69
C ILE A 751 -0.02 77.59 6.51
N GLY A 752 0.89 77.23 5.59
CA GLY A 752 2.12 78.00 5.32
C GLY A 752 1.82 79.45 4.88
N ASP A 753 0.79 79.66 4.06
CA ASP A 753 0.31 81.01 3.71
C ASP A 753 -0.17 81.81 4.94
N THR A 754 -0.77 81.16 5.94
CA THR A 754 -1.15 81.82 7.20
C THR A 754 0.03 82.02 8.16
N GLU A 755 1.00 81.12 8.19
CA GLU A 755 2.23 81.26 8.99
C GLU A 755 3.06 82.46 8.50
N HIS A 756 3.30 82.59 7.19
CA HIS A 756 3.97 83.76 6.62
C HIS A 756 3.20 85.08 6.84
N GLN A 757 1.86 85.05 6.84
CA GLN A 757 1.06 86.22 7.22
C GLN A 757 1.24 86.58 8.71
N LEU A 758 1.35 85.60 9.61
CA LEU A 758 1.62 85.83 11.02
C LEU A 758 3.05 86.36 11.25
N GLU A 759 4.07 85.80 10.59
CA GLU A 759 5.45 86.32 10.61
C GLU A 759 5.51 87.79 10.15
N PHE A 760 4.82 88.12 9.06
CA PHE A 760 4.73 89.49 8.55
C PHE A 760 3.98 90.44 9.50
N ARG A 761 2.98 89.94 10.24
CA ARG A 761 2.28 90.72 11.27
C ARG A 761 3.11 90.90 12.54
N LEU A 762 3.86 89.90 12.98
CA LEU A 762 4.82 89.99 14.08
C LEU A 762 5.96 90.97 13.75
N SER A 763 6.44 90.96 12.51
CA SER A 763 7.45 91.92 12.02
C SER A 763 6.93 93.36 12.06
N GLN A 764 5.67 93.60 11.67
CA GLN A 764 5.00 94.90 11.80
C GLN A 764 4.77 95.29 13.27
N LEU A 765 4.40 94.34 14.13
CA LEU A 765 4.20 94.59 15.56
C LEU A 765 5.50 95.05 16.21
N SER A 766 6.60 94.32 16.01
CA SER A 766 7.91 94.70 16.54
C SER A 766 8.39 96.07 16.00
N ALA A 767 8.13 96.38 14.74
CA ALA A 767 8.42 97.71 14.19
C ALA A 767 7.58 98.82 14.86
N ALA A 768 6.34 98.53 15.25
CA ALA A 768 5.49 99.46 16.01
C ALA A 768 5.92 99.57 17.49
N GLU A 769 6.29 98.47 18.14
CA GLU A 769 6.80 98.43 19.52
C GLU A 769 8.10 99.23 19.66
N ASN A 770 9.05 99.04 18.74
CA ASN A 770 10.28 99.86 18.68
C ASN A 770 9.95 101.36 18.53
N ARG A 771 8.98 101.71 17.66
CA ARG A 771 8.53 103.10 17.49
C ARG A 771 7.83 103.67 18.72
N VAL A 772 7.14 102.84 19.51
CA VAL A 772 6.58 103.25 20.82
C VAL A 772 7.72 103.52 21.80
N SER A 773 8.72 102.63 21.90
CA SER A 773 9.91 102.83 22.73
C SER A 773 10.66 104.12 22.37
N ASP A 774 10.86 104.41 21.07
CA ASP A 774 11.44 105.68 20.61
C ASP A 774 10.64 106.88 21.13
N LEU A 775 9.31 106.86 20.99
CA LEU A 775 8.42 107.92 21.45
C LEU A 775 8.37 108.06 22.98
N GLU A 776 8.50 106.95 23.71
CA GLU A 776 8.61 106.95 25.18
C GLU A 776 9.92 107.60 25.63
N THR A 777 11.06 107.28 25.01
CA THR A 777 12.34 107.93 25.34
C THR A 777 12.35 109.43 25.01
N GLU A 778 11.69 109.84 23.93
CA GLU A 778 11.53 111.24 23.54
C GLU A 778 10.59 111.99 24.49
N LEU A 779 9.47 111.37 24.91
CA LEU A 779 8.58 111.91 25.94
C LEU A 779 9.32 112.09 27.27
N ASP A 780 10.20 111.14 27.63
CA ASP A 780 11.00 111.17 28.85
C ASP A 780 12.09 112.27 28.78
N ARG A 781 12.68 112.52 27.59
CA ARG A 781 13.55 113.68 27.32
C ARG A 781 12.81 115.01 27.50
N VAL A 782 11.68 115.17 26.80
CA VAL A 782 10.84 116.38 26.88
C VAL A 782 10.32 116.63 28.29
N THR A 783 10.02 115.59 29.06
CA THR A 783 9.60 115.70 30.46
C THR A 783 10.72 116.21 31.36
N LYS A 784 11.97 115.79 31.13
CA LYS A 784 13.16 116.30 31.84
C LYS A 784 13.44 117.76 31.47
N GLU A 785 13.34 118.12 30.20
CA GLU A 785 13.50 119.51 29.73
C GLU A 785 12.40 120.43 30.30
N LEU A 786 11.16 119.97 30.36
CA LEU A 786 10.05 120.68 31.02
C LEU A 786 10.28 120.84 32.53
N ALA A 787 10.91 119.87 33.20
CA ALA A 787 11.26 119.97 34.61
C ALA A 787 12.37 121.02 34.85
N VAL A 788 13.40 121.06 34.00
CA VAL A 788 14.45 122.10 34.03
C VAL A 788 13.84 123.49 33.79
N ALA A 789 13.05 123.67 32.72
CA ALA A 789 12.41 124.95 32.42
C ALA A 789 11.46 125.43 33.54
N ARG A 790 10.81 124.50 34.27
CA ARG A 790 10.00 124.81 35.47
C ARG A 790 10.87 125.26 36.66
N ALA A 791 12.04 124.66 36.85
CA ALA A 791 13.00 125.06 37.88
C ALA A 791 13.61 126.43 37.57
N ASP A 792 14.05 126.68 36.33
CA ASP A 792 14.54 127.99 35.88
C ASP A 792 13.47 129.06 36.04
N GLY A 793 12.23 128.77 35.62
CA GLY A 793 11.09 129.67 35.83
C GLY A 793 10.78 129.94 37.31
N ALA A 794 11.07 129.00 38.22
CA ALA A 794 10.94 129.21 39.65
C ALA A 794 12.09 130.07 40.22
N ALA A 795 13.32 129.83 39.78
CA ALA A 795 14.48 130.65 40.14
C ALA A 795 14.33 132.09 39.67
N LEU A 796 13.84 132.31 38.44
CA LEU A 796 13.53 133.64 37.91
C LEU A 796 12.45 134.35 38.73
N ARG A 797 11.37 133.65 39.13
CA ARG A 797 10.36 134.24 40.05
C ARG A 797 10.96 134.61 41.41
N GLY A 798 11.84 133.77 41.97
CA GLY A 798 12.56 134.08 43.21
C GLY A 798 13.48 135.30 43.09
N ASN A 799 14.15 135.46 41.94
CA ASN A 799 14.97 136.64 41.65
C ASN A 799 14.11 137.90 41.48
N VAL A 800 12.95 137.82 40.83
CA VAL A 800 11.99 138.94 40.77
C VAL A 800 11.51 139.33 42.19
N SER A 801 11.11 138.36 43.01
CA SER A 801 10.70 138.64 44.40
C SER A 801 11.80 139.26 45.26
N ARG A 802 13.08 138.95 44.98
CA ARG A 802 14.23 139.62 45.60
C ARG A 802 14.39 141.06 45.10
N LEU A 803 14.35 141.28 43.78
CA LEU A 803 14.47 142.60 43.18
C LEU A 803 13.34 143.54 43.61
N ASP A 804 12.12 143.03 43.80
CA ASP A 804 11.02 143.80 44.39
C ASP A 804 11.29 144.15 45.86
N HIS A 805 11.82 143.24 46.67
CA HIS A 805 12.21 143.54 48.04
C HIS A 805 13.37 144.55 48.13
N ASP A 806 14.41 144.40 47.31
CA ASP A 806 15.54 145.33 47.22
C ASP A 806 15.07 146.72 46.75
N LYS A 807 14.12 146.78 45.81
CA LYS A 807 13.44 148.00 45.36
C LYS A 807 12.64 148.66 46.48
N ASP A 808 11.88 147.89 47.25
CA ASP A 808 11.08 148.42 48.36
C ASP A 808 12.00 148.94 49.49
N LEU A 809 13.10 148.23 49.80
CA LEU A 809 14.15 148.70 50.72
C LEU A 809 14.77 150.00 50.24
N LEU A 810 15.22 150.08 48.98
CA LEU A 810 15.78 151.30 48.38
C LEU A 810 14.77 152.45 48.35
N THR A 811 13.47 152.16 48.25
CA THR A 811 12.40 153.17 48.36
C THR A 811 12.34 153.72 49.80
N THR A 812 12.35 152.85 50.82
CA THR A 812 12.37 153.32 52.22
C THR A 812 13.68 154.04 52.61
N GLU A 813 14.81 153.68 52.01
CA GLU A 813 16.05 154.47 52.18
C GLU A 813 15.93 155.83 51.47
N LEU A 814 15.40 155.87 50.24
CA LEU A 814 15.17 157.14 49.53
C LEU A 814 14.21 158.07 50.29
N ASP A 815 13.14 157.54 50.87
CA ASP A 815 12.18 158.30 51.68
C ASP A 815 12.85 158.84 52.95
N THR A 816 13.52 157.99 53.74
CA THR A 816 14.23 158.44 54.97
C THR A 816 15.40 159.39 54.67
N LYS A 817 16.07 159.27 53.51
CA LYS A 817 17.05 160.26 53.02
C LYS A 817 16.37 161.57 52.63
N THR A 818 15.18 161.52 52.04
CA THR A 818 14.39 162.71 51.71
C THR A 818 13.92 163.43 52.98
N GLU A 819 13.46 162.70 54.00
CA GLU A 819 13.16 163.25 55.34
C GLU A 819 14.41 163.88 55.99
N GLN A 820 15.57 163.21 55.94
CA GLN A 820 16.84 163.75 56.43
C GLN A 820 17.21 165.07 55.72
N VAL A 821 17.03 165.15 54.39
CA VAL A 821 17.27 166.37 53.60
C VAL A 821 16.26 167.48 53.95
N LEU A 822 14.99 167.15 54.18
CA LEU A 822 13.97 168.12 54.61
C LEU A 822 14.27 168.66 56.02
N HIS A 823 14.62 167.79 56.97
CA HIS A 823 15.05 168.19 58.31
C HIS A 823 16.29 169.10 58.28
N LEU A 824 17.31 168.73 57.49
CA LEU A 824 18.52 169.54 57.33
C LEU A 824 18.24 170.89 56.65
N ARG A 825 17.30 170.96 55.71
CA ARG A 825 16.84 172.23 55.12
C ARG A 825 16.10 173.12 56.12
N GLU A 826 15.27 172.54 56.99
CA GLU A 826 14.59 173.31 58.04
C GLU A 826 15.57 173.79 59.13
N GLU A 827 16.56 172.98 59.51
CA GLU A 827 17.68 173.40 60.36
C GLU A 827 18.54 174.51 59.71
N LEU A 828 18.81 174.41 58.42
CA LEU A 828 19.50 175.46 57.66
C LEU A 828 18.70 176.76 57.69
N ARG A 829 17.40 176.70 57.35
CA ARG A 829 16.45 177.82 57.37
C ARG A 829 16.34 178.48 58.75
N LYS A 830 16.35 177.71 59.85
CA LYS A 830 16.42 178.26 61.22
C LYS A 830 17.73 179.02 61.45
N LYS A 831 18.85 178.51 60.97
CA LYS A 831 20.16 179.17 61.09
C LYS A 831 20.27 180.40 60.20
N GLU A 832 19.74 180.38 58.98
CA GLU A 832 19.62 181.54 58.09
C GLU A 832 18.76 182.63 58.74
N ALA A 833 17.62 182.27 59.34
CA ALA A 833 16.78 183.21 60.09
C ALA A 833 17.49 183.78 61.33
N ALA A 834 18.28 182.97 62.05
CA ALA A 834 19.08 183.42 63.19
C ALA A 834 20.26 184.32 62.76
N ILE A 835 20.89 184.04 61.61
CA ILE A 835 21.92 184.89 60.99
C ILE A 835 21.30 186.23 60.59
N ALA A 836 20.19 186.24 59.86
CA ALA A 836 19.47 187.46 59.50
C ALA A 836 18.99 188.26 60.73
N GLN A 837 18.65 187.59 61.84
CA GLN A 837 18.36 188.25 63.11
C GLN A 837 19.62 188.87 63.75
N MET A 838 20.77 188.20 63.67
CA MET A 838 22.05 188.72 64.16
C MET A 838 22.58 189.87 63.29
N GLU A 839 22.52 189.77 61.97
CA GLU A 839 22.81 190.86 61.02
C GLU A 839 21.87 192.05 61.24
N GLY A 840 20.58 191.77 61.44
CA GLY A 840 19.57 192.74 61.87
C GLY A 840 19.75 193.27 63.29
N ASN A 841 20.71 192.77 64.07
CA ASN A 841 21.11 193.33 65.36
C ASN A 841 22.47 194.05 65.27
N ILE A 842 23.39 193.57 64.42
CA ILE A 842 24.67 194.22 64.08
C ILE A 842 24.38 195.57 63.44
N THR A 843 23.52 195.64 62.43
CA THR A 843 23.07 196.92 61.81
C THR A 843 22.41 197.89 62.80
N LYS A 844 21.73 197.38 63.85
CA LYS A 844 21.17 198.19 64.95
C LYS A 844 22.20 198.62 66.01
N LEU A 845 23.42 198.10 65.96
CA LEU A 845 24.56 198.50 66.80
C LEU A 845 25.50 199.42 66.02
N GLU A 846 25.70 199.16 64.73
CA GLU A 846 26.42 200.04 63.78
C GLU A 846 25.70 201.39 63.67
N GLY A 847 24.37 201.39 63.47
CA GLY A 847 23.53 202.59 63.54
C GLY A 847 23.34 203.20 64.94
N LYS A 848 24.25 202.92 65.88
CA LYS A 848 24.42 203.58 67.19
C LYS A 848 25.88 203.99 67.46
N LEU A 849 26.74 203.89 66.44
CA LEU A 849 28.14 204.30 66.44
C LEU A 849 28.42 205.39 65.39
N GLU A 850 27.37 205.85 64.69
CA GLU A 850 27.22 207.21 64.16
C GLU A 850 26.69 208.15 65.26
#